data_AF-A0A0L7SY85-F1
#
_entry.id   AF-A0A0L7SY85-F1
#
_cell.length_a   1.000
_cell.length_b   1.000
_cell.length_c   1.000
_cell.angle_alpha   90.00
_cell.angle_beta   90.00
_cell.angle_gamma   90.00
#
_symmetry.space_group_name_H-M   'P 1'
#
loop_
_entity.id
_entity.type
_entity.pdbx_description
1 polymer ?
#
loop_
_entity_poly.entity_id
_entity_poly.type
_entity_poly.pdbx_seq_one_letter_code
_entity_poly.pdbx_strand_id
1 'polypeptide(L)'
;MSEISRAVLFGKLDKRLLTSLESATAFCKLRGNPYVEIVHWLHQLMQHDGDLQRLIRHFSLDEEALMRDIVAALDRLPRGASAVSDLSEHIDSAVERAWVYASLKFAAAEIGVGHLLIGILKTFNLANVLKGISSQFSAIGVEALLEQFTKIFPDAHPTAIAACADSGRLSASAGEGTLAQYGQNLTARAHQGEMDAVVGRDDEIRQLIDILLRRRQNNPLLTGEAGVGKTAVVEGLALRIAAGEVPEPLQQVQLWLLDIGRLQAGAGVKGEFESRLQALIGEVQASPLPVILFIDEIHTLVGAGGQQGTGDAANLLKPALARGQLRTIGATTWAEYKKYIEKDPALTRRFQTVQVKEPDESTAVLMLRSTVAALEKHHRILLLDEAVQAAVRLSHRYIPARQLPDKAVALLDTACARVAIGQAVRPAPLEDCLHRIAALQIERQIAEREARVALGDHSRLATLDADLSALNAECQQLTTRWQQERELIDKLIALRGQLQQKEMTESAIHHQQLADLQRQMREVQGDTPLLFAAVDASVVAAVVADWTGIPLGRMVKNEIEAVLNLTDTLSQRVVGQRHALELIAKRVRTSRARLDDPHKPVGVFLLCGPSGVGKTETALALAESLYGGEQNLITINMSEFQEAHSVSTLKGAPPGYIGYGEGGVLTEAVRRRPYSVLLLDEIEKAHPDVHEIFFQVFDKGWMEDGEGRHIDFRNTIIILTSNTGSRLISTLCADQQAIPAPDTLSAALRTPLLEVFPAALLGRLLVVPYYPLNDAVMATIVTLQLRRIQQRLQENHGISSQVNDDVIARIVQRCTEVESGGRTVDAILTNTLLPQISQLLLSACARDESFRRLHIGLEHDEFCCQFQV
;
A
#
# COMPACT_ATOMS: atom_id res chain seq x y z
N MET A 1 -9.65 -4.90 -17.38
CA MET A 1 -9.06 -3.84 -16.53
C MET A 1 -9.10 -2.49 -17.24
N SER A 2 -10.08 -1.66 -16.90
CA SER A 2 -10.37 -0.36 -17.54
C SER A 2 -9.26 0.67 -17.31
N GLU A 3 -8.85 1.38 -18.37
CA GLU A 3 -7.85 2.48 -18.31
C GLU A 3 -8.37 3.74 -17.61
N ILE A 4 -9.65 3.77 -17.22
CA ILE A 4 -10.30 4.86 -16.50
C ILE A 4 -10.24 4.57 -14.99
N SER A 5 -9.83 5.57 -14.20
CA SER A 5 -9.77 5.43 -12.75
C SER A 5 -11.15 5.16 -12.15
N ARG A 6 -11.23 4.19 -11.23
CA ARG A 6 -12.49 3.84 -10.53
C ARG A 6 -13.10 5.05 -9.83
N ALA A 7 -12.29 5.95 -9.27
CA ALA A 7 -12.80 7.17 -8.64
C ALA A 7 -13.63 8.05 -9.61
N VAL A 8 -13.22 8.14 -10.88
CA VAL A 8 -13.94 8.91 -11.90
C VAL A 8 -15.18 8.16 -12.38
N LEU A 9 -15.09 6.85 -12.64
CA LEU A 9 -16.22 6.03 -13.09
C LEU A 9 -17.34 5.96 -12.05
N PHE A 10 -16.98 5.71 -10.78
CA PHE A 10 -17.95 5.56 -9.70
C PHE A 10 -18.50 6.92 -9.24
N GLY A 11 -17.77 8.02 -9.46
CA GLY A 11 -18.28 9.38 -9.30
C GLY A 11 -19.36 9.79 -10.31
N LYS A 12 -19.66 8.95 -11.32
CA LYS A 12 -20.79 9.13 -12.24
C LYS A 12 -22.06 8.39 -11.82
N LEU A 13 -22.01 7.57 -10.76
CA LEU A 13 -23.20 6.92 -10.21
C LEU A 13 -24.09 7.96 -9.51
N ASP A 14 -25.40 7.86 -9.69
CA ASP A 14 -26.36 8.58 -8.84
C ASP A 14 -26.06 8.26 -7.36
N LYS A 15 -26.23 9.24 -6.48
CA LYS A 15 -26.03 9.14 -5.03
C LYS A 15 -26.71 7.90 -4.44
N ARG A 16 -27.90 7.53 -4.91
CA ARG A 16 -28.59 6.31 -4.46
C ARG A 16 -27.85 5.03 -4.85
N LEU A 17 -27.36 4.96 -6.09
CA LEU A 17 -26.58 3.84 -6.58
C LEU A 17 -25.23 3.75 -5.87
N LEU A 18 -24.55 4.88 -5.66
CA LEU A 18 -23.30 4.93 -4.92
C LEU A 18 -23.49 4.44 -3.47
N THR A 19 -24.50 4.95 -2.78
CA THR A 19 -24.82 4.52 -1.40
C THR A 19 -25.16 3.03 -1.35
N SER A 20 -25.92 2.51 -2.33
CA SER A 20 -26.25 1.07 -2.37
C SER A 20 -25.02 0.18 -2.60
N LEU A 21 -24.02 0.66 -3.34
CA LEU A 21 -22.77 -0.04 -3.57
C LEU A 21 -21.85 0.00 -2.33
N GLU A 22 -21.79 1.12 -1.62
CA GLU A 22 -21.11 1.24 -0.33
C GLU A 22 -21.73 0.27 0.70
N SER A 23 -23.07 0.24 0.77
CA SER A 23 -23.81 -0.74 1.57
C SER A 23 -23.55 -2.18 1.12
N ALA A 24 -23.41 -2.44 -0.18
CA ALA A 24 -23.10 -3.77 -0.69
C ALA A 24 -21.68 -4.22 -0.30
N THR A 25 -20.74 -3.28 -0.24
CA THR A 25 -19.38 -3.51 0.22
C THR A 25 -19.36 -3.84 1.72
N ALA A 26 -20.11 -3.08 2.54
CA ALA A 26 -20.29 -3.37 3.95
C ALA A 26 -20.98 -4.72 4.19
N PHE A 27 -22.00 -5.05 3.39
CA PHE A 27 -22.72 -6.31 3.47
C PHE A 27 -21.87 -7.52 3.05
N CYS A 28 -21.05 -7.38 2.01
CA CYS A 28 -20.06 -8.38 1.60
C CYS A 28 -19.08 -8.70 2.74
N LYS A 29 -18.60 -7.66 3.44
CA LYS A 29 -17.75 -7.81 4.63
C LYS A 29 -18.46 -8.58 5.75
N LEU A 30 -19.72 -8.26 6.02
CA LEU A 30 -20.52 -8.96 7.05
C LEU A 30 -20.73 -10.44 6.73
N ARG A 31 -20.84 -10.81 5.44
CA ARG A 31 -20.99 -12.21 5.01
C ARG A 31 -19.67 -12.97 4.84
N GLY A 32 -18.53 -12.29 4.99
CA GLY A 32 -17.20 -12.90 4.86
C GLY A 32 -16.88 -13.37 3.45
N ASN A 33 -17.42 -12.70 2.42
CA ASN A 33 -17.11 -12.98 1.02
C ASN A 33 -15.85 -12.20 0.58
N PRO A 34 -14.97 -12.77 -0.27
CA PRO A 34 -13.70 -12.14 -0.64
C PRO A 34 -13.83 -10.97 -1.62
N TYR A 35 -14.88 -10.96 -2.46
CA TYR A 35 -15.10 -9.92 -3.48
C TYR A 35 -16.55 -9.42 -3.46
N VAL A 36 -16.73 -8.12 -3.70
CA VAL A 36 -18.07 -7.55 -3.89
C VAL A 36 -18.56 -7.90 -5.30
N GLU A 37 -19.45 -8.87 -5.39
CA GLU A 37 -20.13 -9.27 -6.63
C GLU A 37 -21.43 -8.48 -6.92
N ILE A 38 -21.89 -8.52 -8.18
CA ILE A 38 -23.17 -7.94 -8.64
C ILE A 38 -24.35 -8.40 -7.76
N VAL A 39 -24.33 -9.64 -7.27
CA VAL A 39 -25.39 -10.19 -6.41
C VAL A 39 -25.55 -9.40 -5.10
N HIS A 40 -24.44 -8.95 -4.50
CA HIS A 40 -24.49 -8.12 -3.29
C HIS A 40 -25.13 -6.76 -3.59
N TRP A 41 -24.81 -6.19 -4.76
CA TRP A 41 -25.35 -4.90 -5.16
C TRP A 41 -26.84 -4.99 -5.47
N LEU A 42 -27.28 -6.02 -6.20
CA LEU A 42 -28.70 -6.28 -6.46
C LEU A 42 -29.49 -6.51 -5.17
N HIS A 43 -28.92 -7.24 -4.22
CA HIS A 43 -29.56 -7.46 -2.93
C HIS A 43 -29.80 -6.15 -2.17
N GLN A 44 -28.83 -5.23 -2.16
CA GLN A 44 -29.01 -3.91 -1.54
C GLN A 44 -30.02 -3.04 -2.30
N LEU A 45 -30.01 -3.09 -3.63
CA LEU A 45 -31.00 -2.38 -4.45
C LEU A 45 -32.43 -2.89 -4.23
N MET A 46 -32.60 -4.15 -3.86
CA MET A 46 -33.92 -4.73 -3.57
C MET A 46 -34.49 -4.34 -2.20
N GLN A 47 -33.64 -3.97 -1.23
CA GLN A 47 -34.08 -3.59 0.11
C GLN A 47 -34.70 -2.19 0.17
N HIS A 48 -34.43 -1.35 -0.82
CA HIS A 48 -34.95 0.00 -0.89
C HIS A 48 -36.01 0.10 -1.98
N ASP A 49 -37.21 0.58 -1.64
CA ASP A 49 -38.26 0.87 -2.61
C ASP A 49 -37.80 1.99 -3.56
N GLY A 50 -37.58 1.65 -4.83
CA GLY A 50 -36.98 2.55 -5.81
C GLY A 50 -37.19 2.09 -7.26
N ASP A 51 -36.22 2.45 -8.10
CA ASP A 51 -36.29 2.27 -9.55
C ASP A 51 -36.29 0.79 -9.98
N LEU A 52 -35.68 -0.09 -9.19
CA LEU A 52 -35.69 -1.53 -9.48
C LEU A 52 -37.10 -2.13 -9.32
N GLN A 53 -37.86 -1.74 -8.30
CA GLN A 53 -39.24 -2.20 -8.07
C GLN A 53 -40.20 -1.66 -9.14
N ARG A 54 -39.96 -0.45 -9.67
CA ARG A 54 -40.71 0.09 -10.82
C ARG A 54 -40.50 -0.77 -12.06
N LEU A 55 -39.27 -1.22 -12.30
CA LEU A 55 -38.96 -2.13 -13.41
C LEU A 55 -39.62 -3.51 -13.21
N ILE A 56 -39.57 -4.06 -12.00
CA ILE A 56 -40.22 -5.33 -11.64
C ILE A 56 -41.73 -5.27 -11.93
N ARG A 57 -42.41 -4.19 -11.52
CA ARG A 57 -43.84 -3.99 -11.79
C ARG A 57 -44.15 -3.82 -13.28
N HIS A 58 -43.28 -3.15 -14.03
CA HIS A 58 -43.49 -2.90 -15.47
C HIS A 58 -43.36 -4.17 -16.33
N PHE A 59 -42.38 -5.02 -16.02
CA PHE A 59 -42.18 -6.30 -16.73
C PHE A 59 -42.92 -7.48 -16.07
N SER A 60 -43.74 -7.22 -15.04
CA SER A 60 -44.47 -8.24 -14.28
C SER A 60 -43.58 -9.37 -13.77
N LEU A 61 -42.39 -9.02 -13.28
CA LEU A 61 -41.46 -9.98 -12.68
C LEU A 61 -41.98 -10.43 -11.32
N ASP A 62 -41.77 -11.70 -10.97
CA ASP A 62 -42.10 -12.24 -9.65
C ASP A 62 -41.04 -11.79 -8.62
N GLU A 63 -41.39 -10.80 -7.81
CA GLU A 63 -40.53 -10.20 -6.78
C GLU A 63 -40.12 -11.21 -5.70
N GLU A 64 -41.02 -12.12 -5.31
CA GLU A 64 -40.74 -13.15 -4.31
C GLU A 64 -39.79 -14.23 -4.85
N ALA A 65 -39.94 -14.60 -6.12
CA ALA A 65 -38.98 -15.47 -6.78
C ALA A 65 -37.61 -14.79 -6.92
N LEU A 66 -37.57 -13.52 -7.32
CA LEU A 66 -36.34 -12.76 -7.50
C LEU A 66 -35.53 -12.64 -6.20
N MET A 67 -36.21 -12.33 -5.09
CA MET A 67 -35.57 -12.25 -3.77
C MET A 67 -35.02 -13.60 -3.30
N ARG A 68 -35.77 -14.69 -3.51
CA ARG A 68 -35.31 -16.05 -3.19
C ARG A 68 -34.08 -16.44 -4.00
N ASP A 69 -34.08 -16.15 -5.30
CA ASP A 69 -32.98 -16.46 -6.21
C ASP A 69 -31.71 -15.66 -5.86
N ILE A 70 -31.85 -14.36 -5.56
CA ILE A 70 -30.72 -13.51 -5.13
C ILE A 70 -30.11 -14.03 -3.81
N VAL A 71 -30.94 -14.40 -2.83
CA VAL A 71 -30.45 -14.97 -1.57
C VAL A 71 -29.75 -16.32 -1.82
N ALA A 72 -30.32 -17.19 -2.65
CA ALA A 72 -29.70 -18.45 -3.02
C ALA A 72 -28.37 -18.25 -3.76
N ALA A 73 -28.26 -17.23 -4.62
CA ALA A 73 -27.01 -16.87 -5.29
C ALA A 73 -25.95 -16.34 -4.30
N LEU A 74 -26.36 -15.54 -3.31
CA LEU A 74 -25.47 -15.09 -2.22
C LEU A 74 -24.98 -16.26 -1.37
N ASP A 75 -25.82 -17.25 -1.11
CA ASP A 75 -25.46 -18.41 -0.29
C ASP A 75 -24.44 -19.33 -0.99
N ARG A 76 -24.40 -19.34 -2.32
CA ARG A 76 -23.42 -20.10 -3.12
C ARG A 76 -22.02 -19.47 -3.17
N LEU A 77 -21.88 -18.20 -2.79
CA LEU A 77 -20.58 -17.53 -2.82
C LEU A 77 -19.64 -18.07 -1.72
N PRO A 78 -18.32 -18.18 -2.01
CA PRO A 78 -17.35 -18.67 -1.05
C PRO A 78 -17.27 -17.75 0.18
N ARG A 79 -17.23 -18.34 1.37
CA ARG A 79 -17.14 -17.63 2.67
C ARG A 79 -15.79 -17.89 3.34
N GLY A 80 -15.39 -17.02 4.27
CA GLY A 80 -14.20 -17.19 5.10
C GLY A 80 -13.10 -16.15 4.90
N ALA A 81 -13.37 -15.08 4.15
CA ALA A 81 -12.44 -13.97 4.02
C ALA A 81 -12.50 -13.06 5.26
N SER A 82 -11.34 -12.75 5.85
CA SER A 82 -11.21 -11.86 7.02
C SER A 82 -11.32 -10.37 6.65
N ALA A 83 -11.11 -10.04 5.38
CA ALA A 83 -11.33 -8.71 4.80
C ALA A 83 -11.82 -8.83 3.35
N VAL A 84 -12.54 -7.81 2.87
CA VAL A 84 -12.93 -7.70 1.45
C VAL A 84 -11.67 -7.33 0.66
N SER A 85 -11.33 -8.14 -0.34
CA SER A 85 -10.15 -7.92 -1.18
C SER A 85 -10.37 -6.78 -2.17
N ASP A 86 -11.50 -6.78 -2.90
CA ASP A 86 -11.85 -5.74 -3.88
C ASP A 86 -13.30 -5.87 -4.42
N LEU A 87 -13.73 -4.96 -5.29
CA LEU A 87 -14.89 -5.11 -6.17
C LEU A 87 -14.60 -6.13 -7.30
N SER A 88 -15.60 -6.89 -7.74
CA SER A 88 -15.41 -7.81 -8.87
C SER A 88 -15.32 -7.06 -10.21
N GLU A 89 -14.57 -7.61 -11.18
CA GLU A 89 -14.42 -7.02 -12.53
C GLU A 89 -15.76 -6.85 -13.25
N HIS A 90 -16.78 -7.62 -12.86
CA HIS A 90 -18.13 -7.49 -13.36
C HIS A 90 -18.80 -6.18 -12.93
N ILE A 91 -18.50 -5.65 -11.74
CA ILE A 91 -19.01 -4.34 -11.30
C ILE A 91 -18.36 -3.23 -12.10
N ASP A 92 -17.03 -3.24 -12.24
CA ASP A 92 -16.30 -2.25 -13.04
C ASP A 92 -16.83 -2.23 -14.49
N SER A 93 -16.96 -3.41 -15.10
CA SER A 93 -17.49 -3.56 -16.46
C SER A 93 -18.95 -3.10 -16.57
N ALA A 94 -19.77 -3.35 -15.55
CA ALA A 94 -21.17 -2.93 -15.53
C ALA A 94 -21.29 -1.40 -15.47
N VAL A 95 -20.53 -0.74 -14.61
CA VAL A 95 -20.52 0.73 -14.47
C VAL A 95 -19.98 1.39 -15.75
N GLU A 96 -18.90 0.86 -16.31
CA GLU A 96 -18.34 1.36 -17.58
C GLU A 96 -19.37 1.28 -18.70
N ARG A 97 -20.01 0.11 -18.88
CA ARG A 97 -21.02 -0.09 -19.93
C ARG A 97 -22.27 0.77 -19.69
N ALA A 98 -22.69 0.91 -18.43
CA ALA A 98 -23.80 1.76 -18.05
C ALA A 98 -23.54 3.23 -18.39
N TRP A 99 -22.32 3.71 -18.14
CA TRP A 99 -21.91 5.06 -18.50
C TRP A 99 -21.98 5.30 -20.01
N VAL A 100 -21.47 4.37 -20.82
CA VAL A 100 -21.53 4.47 -22.30
C VAL A 100 -22.98 4.62 -22.78
N TYR A 101 -23.92 3.85 -22.24
CA TYR A 101 -25.33 3.98 -22.61
C TYR A 101 -25.97 5.26 -22.07
N ALA A 102 -25.69 5.64 -20.81
CA ALA A 102 -26.19 6.86 -20.20
C ALA A 102 -25.75 8.10 -20.99
N SER A 103 -24.47 8.20 -21.33
CA SER A 103 -23.90 9.37 -22.01
C SER A 103 -24.26 9.44 -23.49
N LEU A 104 -24.18 8.33 -24.23
CA LEU A 104 -24.36 8.35 -25.69
C LEU A 104 -25.82 8.23 -26.13
N LYS A 105 -26.64 7.50 -25.38
CA LYS A 105 -28.03 7.22 -25.78
C LYS A 105 -29.05 8.09 -25.05
N PHE A 106 -28.83 8.36 -23.78
CA PHE A 106 -29.76 9.12 -22.94
C PHE A 106 -29.29 10.54 -22.62
N ALA A 107 -28.05 10.89 -22.99
CA ALA A 107 -27.42 12.18 -22.65
C ALA A 107 -27.52 12.52 -21.15
N ALA A 108 -27.50 11.50 -20.29
CA ALA A 108 -27.62 11.64 -18.85
C ALA A 108 -26.26 11.99 -18.23
N ALA A 109 -26.26 12.93 -17.29
CA ALA A 109 -25.05 13.35 -16.56
C ALA A 109 -24.63 12.35 -15.47
N GLU A 110 -25.58 11.52 -15.01
CA GLU A 110 -25.41 10.52 -13.96
C GLU A 110 -26.00 9.17 -14.37
N ILE A 111 -25.44 8.08 -13.84
CA ILE A 111 -25.87 6.71 -14.07
C ILE A 111 -26.92 6.35 -13.03
N GLY A 112 -28.17 6.24 -13.49
CA GLY A 112 -29.29 5.67 -12.73
C GLY A 112 -29.43 4.13 -12.88
N VAL A 113 -30.32 3.51 -12.09
CA VAL A 113 -30.53 2.04 -12.06
C VAL A 113 -30.93 1.47 -13.43
N GLY A 114 -31.77 2.19 -14.17
CA GLY A 114 -32.16 1.80 -15.52
C GLY A 114 -30.98 1.74 -16.49
N HIS A 115 -30.07 2.71 -16.42
CA HIS A 115 -28.85 2.75 -17.24
C HIS A 115 -27.92 1.59 -16.91
N LEU A 116 -27.77 1.28 -15.61
CA LEU A 116 -27.00 0.14 -15.13
C LEU A 116 -27.51 -1.18 -15.70
N LEU A 117 -28.82 -1.42 -15.62
CA LEU A 117 -29.43 -2.65 -16.13
C LEU A 117 -29.32 -2.78 -17.66
N ILE A 118 -29.45 -1.68 -18.40
CA ILE A 118 -29.23 -1.67 -19.85
C ILE A 118 -27.77 -2.06 -20.18
N GLY A 119 -26.80 -1.49 -19.46
CA GLY A 119 -25.38 -1.80 -19.63
C GLY A 119 -25.06 -3.28 -19.38
N ILE A 120 -25.66 -3.85 -18.32
CA ILE A 120 -25.52 -5.28 -17.98
C ILE A 120 -26.19 -6.16 -19.04
N LEU A 121 -27.45 -5.88 -19.40
CA LEU A 121 -28.24 -6.72 -20.32
C LEU A 121 -27.75 -6.70 -21.77
N LYS A 122 -27.13 -5.61 -22.23
CA LYS A 122 -26.54 -5.54 -23.59
C LYS A 122 -25.15 -6.16 -23.69
N THR A 123 -24.46 -6.36 -22.56
CA THR A 123 -23.13 -6.95 -22.54
C THR A 123 -23.23 -8.45 -22.31
N PHE A 124 -22.89 -9.27 -23.31
CA PHE A 124 -23.13 -10.73 -23.29
C PHE A 124 -22.65 -11.43 -22.00
N ASN A 125 -21.42 -11.14 -21.56
CA ASN A 125 -20.86 -11.75 -20.35
C ASN A 125 -21.62 -11.34 -19.07
N LEU A 126 -21.99 -10.06 -18.94
CA LEU A 126 -22.71 -9.54 -17.78
C LEU A 126 -24.18 -9.99 -17.77
N ALA A 127 -24.80 -10.08 -18.94
CA ALA A 127 -26.16 -10.60 -19.10
C ALA A 127 -26.25 -12.07 -18.68
N ASN A 128 -25.22 -12.88 -18.96
CA ASN A 128 -25.15 -14.27 -18.50
C ASN A 128 -25.00 -14.36 -16.98
N VAL A 129 -24.21 -13.48 -16.37
CA VAL A 129 -24.10 -13.38 -14.91
C VAL A 129 -25.45 -13.01 -14.29
N LEU A 130 -26.12 -11.98 -14.83
CA LEU A 130 -27.43 -11.54 -14.33
C LEU A 130 -28.51 -12.63 -14.45
N LYS A 131 -28.55 -13.34 -15.58
CA LYS A 131 -29.48 -14.47 -15.80
C LYS A 131 -29.11 -15.71 -14.98
N GLY A 132 -27.84 -15.87 -14.64
CA GLY A 132 -27.36 -16.92 -13.74
C GLY A 132 -27.75 -16.69 -12.28
N ILE A 133 -28.00 -15.43 -11.90
CA ILE A 133 -28.52 -15.06 -10.57
C ILE A 133 -30.02 -15.39 -10.49
N SER A 134 -30.83 -14.97 -11.47
CA SER A 134 -32.24 -15.34 -11.57
C SER A 134 -32.71 -15.42 -13.02
N SER A 135 -33.51 -16.44 -13.32
CA SER A 135 -34.14 -16.62 -14.63
C SER A 135 -35.17 -15.53 -14.95
N GLN A 136 -35.70 -14.82 -13.94
CA GLN A 136 -36.66 -13.73 -14.09
C GLN A 136 -36.12 -12.57 -14.94
N PHE A 137 -34.81 -12.30 -14.87
CA PHE A 137 -34.18 -11.26 -15.71
C PHE A 137 -34.19 -11.58 -17.21
N SER A 138 -34.53 -12.81 -17.61
CA SER A 138 -34.73 -13.17 -19.03
C SER A 138 -36.02 -12.62 -19.63
N ALA A 139 -37.03 -12.32 -18.81
CA ALA A 139 -38.29 -11.73 -19.25
C ALA A 139 -38.15 -10.24 -19.62
N ILE A 140 -37.04 -9.60 -19.25
CA ILE A 140 -36.76 -8.21 -19.59
C ILE A 140 -36.30 -8.12 -21.05
N GLY A 141 -37.20 -7.69 -21.92
CA GLY A 141 -36.89 -7.34 -23.30
C GLY A 141 -36.03 -6.07 -23.36
N VAL A 142 -34.74 -6.21 -23.72
CA VAL A 142 -33.80 -5.08 -23.72
C VAL A 142 -34.20 -3.98 -24.72
N GLU A 143 -34.82 -4.34 -25.84
CA GLU A 143 -35.36 -3.39 -26.83
C GLU A 143 -36.58 -2.63 -26.27
N ALA A 144 -37.51 -3.33 -25.60
CA ALA A 144 -38.65 -2.71 -24.95
C ALA A 144 -38.23 -1.77 -23.80
N LEU A 145 -37.23 -2.16 -23.00
CA LEU A 145 -36.65 -1.32 -21.95
C LEU A 145 -36.04 -0.03 -22.49
N LEU A 146 -35.42 -0.09 -23.68
CA LEU A 146 -34.82 1.07 -24.35
C LEU A 146 -35.87 2.02 -24.93
N GLU A 147 -36.93 1.49 -25.54
CA GLU A 147 -38.01 2.30 -26.13
C GLU A 147 -38.90 2.95 -25.07
N GLN A 148 -39.12 2.26 -23.95
CA GLN A 148 -40.04 2.68 -22.89
C GLN A 148 -39.31 3.26 -21.68
N PHE A 149 -38.00 3.53 -21.80
CA PHE A 149 -37.15 3.99 -20.70
C PHE A 149 -37.73 5.21 -19.96
N THR A 150 -38.20 6.21 -20.70
CA THR A 150 -38.80 7.44 -20.15
C THR A 150 -40.15 7.22 -19.48
N LYS A 151 -40.86 6.15 -19.83
CA LYS A 151 -42.13 5.76 -19.18
C LYS A 151 -41.89 5.00 -17.88
N ILE A 152 -40.86 4.17 -17.84
CA ILE A 152 -40.50 3.34 -16.67
C ILE A 152 -39.79 4.18 -15.61
N PHE A 153 -38.93 5.11 -16.04
CA PHE A 153 -38.14 5.98 -15.18
C PHE A 153 -38.42 7.47 -15.45
N PRO A 154 -39.58 8.00 -15.00
CA PRO A 154 -39.94 9.41 -15.22
C PRO A 154 -39.05 10.38 -14.44
N ASP A 155 -38.52 9.95 -13.28
CA ASP A 155 -37.62 10.75 -12.44
C ASP A 155 -36.17 10.78 -12.99
N ALA A 156 -35.87 10.00 -14.04
CA ALA A 156 -34.54 9.94 -14.66
C ALA A 156 -34.35 10.99 -15.77
N HIS A 157 -35.25 11.97 -15.88
CA HIS A 157 -35.07 13.08 -16.82
C HIS A 157 -33.84 13.91 -16.46
N PRO A 158 -33.13 14.42 -17.49
CA PRO A 158 -31.84 15.06 -17.31
C PRO A 158 -32.01 16.27 -16.40
N THR A 159 -31.09 16.45 -15.46
CA THR A 159 -30.63 17.79 -15.06
C THR A 159 -30.07 18.45 -16.32
N ALA A 160 -30.99 18.87 -17.20
CA ALA A 160 -30.68 19.71 -18.32
C ALA A 160 -30.13 21.01 -17.73
N ILE A 161 -29.03 21.43 -18.34
CA ILE A 161 -28.49 22.78 -18.35
C ILE A 161 -29.58 23.72 -18.89
N ALA A 162 -30.59 23.98 -18.06
CA ALA A 162 -31.75 24.80 -18.36
C ALA A 162 -31.78 25.98 -17.37
N ALA A 163 -30.69 26.72 -17.36
CA ALA A 163 -30.76 28.18 -17.33
C ALA A 163 -30.10 28.63 -18.64
N CYS A 164 -30.90 28.78 -19.70
CA CYS A 164 -30.67 29.53 -20.95
C CYS A 164 -31.50 28.96 -22.12
N ALA A 165 -32.82 28.88 -21.97
CA ALA A 165 -33.70 28.68 -23.13
C ALA A 165 -35.14 29.14 -22.84
N ASP A 166 -35.30 30.31 -22.21
CA ASP A 166 -36.53 31.06 -22.40
C ASP A 166 -36.27 32.57 -22.34
N SER A 167 -36.00 33.14 -23.51
CA SER A 167 -36.19 34.57 -23.76
C SER A 167 -36.38 34.79 -25.25
N GLY A 168 -37.61 34.51 -25.71
CA GLY A 168 -38.17 35.28 -26.81
C GLY A 168 -38.21 36.76 -26.41
N ARG A 169 -37.24 37.51 -26.97
CA ARG A 169 -37.06 38.97 -26.88
C ARG A 169 -36.56 39.55 -25.55
N LEU A 170 -35.51 40.36 -25.73
CA LEU A 170 -35.01 41.46 -24.91
C LEU A 170 -33.83 41.17 -23.97
N SER A 171 -32.68 41.60 -24.51
CA SER A 171 -31.59 42.37 -23.89
C SER A 171 -30.29 41.59 -23.60
N ALA A 172 -29.26 42.06 -24.28
CA ALA A 172 -27.88 41.61 -24.16
C ALA A 172 -27.33 41.86 -22.76
N SER A 173 -26.86 40.82 -22.11
CA SER A 173 -25.84 40.89 -21.07
C SER A 173 -24.69 39.96 -21.46
N ALA A 174 -23.48 40.51 -21.49
CA ALA A 174 -22.24 39.92 -21.99
C ALA A 174 -21.94 38.53 -21.39
N GLY A 175 -21.48 37.62 -22.26
CA GLY A 175 -21.33 36.19 -21.98
C GLY A 175 -20.12 35.77 -21.15
N GLU A 176 -20.24 34.59 -20.53
CA GLU A 176 -19.12 33.84 -19.98
C GLU A 176 -18.30 33.23 -21.14
N GLY A 177 -16.99 33.50 -21.19
CA GLY A 177 -16.09 33.02 -22.24
C GLY A 177 -15.75 31.54 -22.11
N THR A 178 -15.30 30.93 -23.21
CA THR A 178 -14.85 29.53 -23.31
C THR A 178 -13.69 29.23 -22.34
N LEU A 179 -12.84 30.22 -22.07
CA LEU A 179 -11.76 30.11 -21.08
C LEU A 179 -12.27 29.88 -19.65
N ALA A 180 -13.38 30.50 -19.25
CA ALA A 180 -13.95 30.32 -17.91
C ALA A 180 -14.61 28.94 -17.74
N GLN A 181 -15.07 28.34 -18.83
CA GLN A 181 -15.68 27.01 -18.81
C GLN A 181 -14.63 25.88 -18.60
N TYR A 182 -13.48 25.99 -19.27
CA TYR A 182 -12.45 24.94 -19.31
C TYR A 182 -11.15 25.28 -18.57
N GLY A 183 -11.07 26.45 -17.95
CA GLY A 183 -9.87 26.89 -17.23
C GLY A 183 -10.18 27.63 -15.94
N GLN A 184 -9.15 27.79 -15.11
CA GLN A 184 -9.21 28.51 -13.85
C GLN A 184 -8.18 29.65 -13.85
N ASN A 185 -8.61 30.87 -13.52
CA ASN A 185 -7.73 32.03 -13.44
C ASN A 185 -6.96 32.03 -12.11
N LEU A 186 -5.67 31.65 -12.16
CA LEU A 186 -4.80 31.60 -10.99
C LEU A 186 -4.45 33.00 -10.48
N THR A 187 -4.24 33.97 -11.37
CA THR A 187 -3.99 35.37 -10.99
C THR A 187 -5.14 35.99 -10.21
N ALA A 188 -6.39 35.68 -10.58
CA ALA A 188 -7.57 36.15 -9.85
C ALA A 188 -7.67 35.55 -8.44
N ARG A 189 -7.41 34.24 -8.31
CA ARG A 189 -7.37 33.55 -7.00
C ARG A 189 -6.26 34.09 -6.09
N ALA A 190 -5.10 34.41 -6.66
CA ALA A 190 -4.01 35.06 -5.94
C ALA A 190 -4.42 36.44 -5.41
N HIS A 191 -5.11 37.27 -6.20
CA HIS A 191 -5.65 38.55 -5.74
C HIS A 191 -6.70 38.41 -4.63
N GLN A 192 -7.45 37.31 -4.62
CA GLN A 192 -8.46 37.00 -3.59
C GLN A 192 -7.87 36.39 -2.31
N GLY A 193 -6.58 36.05 -2.30
CA GLY A 193 -5.92 35.40 -1.17
C GLY A 193 -6.31 33.93 -0.96
N GLU A 194 -6.80 33.26 -2.01
CA GLU A 194 -7.23 31.85 -1.99
C GLU A 194 -6.10 30.85 -2.35
N MET A 195 -4.85 31.31 -2.33
CA MET A 195 -3.67 30.54 -2.70
C MET A 195 -2.66 30.56 -1.55
N ASP A 196 -2.07 29.40 -1.26
CA ASP A 196 -1.07 29.26 -0.21
C ASP A 196 0.24 29.92 -0.63
N ALA A 197 0.99 30.42 0.37
CA ALA A 197 2.30 31.01 0.12
C ALA A 197 3.31 29.95 -0.37
N VAL A 198 3.94 30.21 -1.51
CA VAL A 198 4.96 29.34 -2.10
C VAL A 198 6.34 29.79 -1.61
N VAL A 199 7.07 28.89 -0.96
CA VAL A 199 8.41 29.15 -0.40
C VAL A 199 9.44 28.19 -1.01
N GLY A 200 10.68 28.64 -1.21
CA GLY A 200 11.78 27.78 -1.62
C GLY A 200 11.82 27.38 -3.11
N ARG A 201 11.08 28.11 -3.97
CA ARG A 201 11.09 27.95 -5.44
C ARG A 201 11.45 29.23 -6.20
N ASP A 202 12.19 30.13 -5.54
CA ASP A 202 12.45 31.46 -6.08
C ASP A 202 13.28 31.44 -7.35
N ASP A 203 14.23 30.50 -7.46
CA ASP A 203 15.11 30.37 -8.62
C ASP A 203 14.36 29.83 -9.84
N GLU A 204 13.50 28.83 -9.67
CA GLU A 204 12.65 28.31 -10.74
C GLU A 204 11.63 29.37 -11.21
N ILE A 205 11.03 30.13 -10.28
CA ILE A 205 10.11 31.22 -10.63
C ILE A 205 10.86 32.34 -11.39
N ARG A 206 12.09 32.70 -10.98
CA ARG A 206 12.93 33.65 -11.74
C ARG A 206 13.23 33.13 -13.14
N GLN A 207 13.58 31.84 -13.29
CA GLN A 207 13.79 31.24 -14.60
C GLN A 207 12.53 31.27 -15.48
N LEU A 208 11.33 31.03 -14.91
CA LEU A 208 10.07 31.18 -15.65
C LEU A 208 9.89 32.60 -16.18
N ILE A 209 10.10 33.61 -15.33
CA ILE A 209 10.01 35.03 -15.70
C ILE A 209 10.99 35.35 -16.84
N ASP A 210 12.24 34.92 -16.70
CA ASP A 210 13.29 35.13 -17.70
C ASP A 210 12.93 34.51 -19.05
N ILE A 211 12.33 33.32 -19.06
CA ILE A 211 11.90 32.64 -20.28
C ILE A 211 10.69 33.35 -20.91
N LEU A 212 9.69 33.73 -20.11
CA LEU A 212 8.46 34.38 -20.59
C LEU A 212 8.74 35.76 -21.24
N LEU A 213 9.82 36.43 -20.83
CA LEU A 213 10.26 37.72 -21.41
C LEU A 213 11.02 37.56 -22.74
N ARG A 214 11.43 36.35 -23.13
CA ARG A 214 12.16 36.15 -24.39
C ARG A 214 11.29 36.45 -25.60
N ARG A 215 11.93 36.90 -26.68
CA ARG A 215 11.26 37.11 -27.99
C ARG A 215 10.98 35.80 -28.74
N ARG A 216 11.82 34.78 -28.52
CA ARG A 216 11.72 33.43 -29.11
C ARG A 216 11.98 32.41 -28.01
N GLN A 217 11.40 31.21 -28.11
CA GLN A 217 11.47 30.17 -27.08
C GLN A 217 10.99 30.68 -25.72
N ASN A 218 9.83 31.32 -25.73
CA ASN A 218 9.21 31.98 -24.59
C ASN A 218 8.16 31.11 -23.89
N ASN A 219 8.16 29.81 -24.17
CA ASN A 219 7.28 28.84 -23.52
C ASN A 219 8.14 27.99 -22.58
N PRO A 220 8.06 28.18 -21.27
CA PRO A 220 8.77 27.32 -20.34
C PRO A 220 8.09 25.96 -20.22
N LEU A 221 8.89 24.91 -20.04
CA LEU A 221 8.46 23.54 -19.79
C LEU A 221 9.11 23.04 -18.51
N LEU A 222 8.31 22.94 -17.44
CA LEU A 222 8.72 22.41 -16.15
C LEU A 222 8.88 20.89 -16.28
N THR A 223 10.11 20.40 -16.12
CA THR A 223 10.44 18.97 -16.14
C THR A 223 10.93 18.52 -14.77
N GLY A 224 10.36 17.43 -14.25
CA GLY A 224 10.75 16.88 -12.95
C GLY A 224 9.85 15.73 -12.55
N GLU A 225 10.26 14.93 -11.56
CA GLU A 225 9.46 13.81 -11.06
C GLU A 225 8.08 14.26 -10.53
N ALA A 226 7.13 13.33 -10.41
CA ALA A 226 5.84 13.63 -9.81
C ALA A 226 6.01 13.99 -8.31
N GLY A 227 5.26 14.98 -7.82
CA GLY A 227 5.31 15.40 -6.41
C GLY A 227 6.40 16.41 -6.03
N VAL A 228 7.29 16.81 -6.94
CA VAL A 228 8.33 17.84 -6.65
C VAL A 228 7.78 19.27 -6.51
N GLY A 229 6.49 19.50 -6.77
CA GLY A 229 5.85 20.81 -6.68
C GLY A 229 5.93 21.65 -7.96
N LYS A 230 5.82 21.03 -9.15
CA LYS A 230 5.77 21.76 -10.44
C LYS A 230 4.63 22.79 -10.48
N THR A 231 3.44 22.41 -10.02
CA THR A 231 2.27 23.29 -9.90
C THR A 231 2.52 24.44 -8.94
N ALA A 232 3.18 24.18 -7.79
CA ALA A 232 3.53 25.21 -6.82
C ALA A 232 4.45 26.30 -7.42
N VAL A 233 5.36 25.97 -8.35
CA VAL A 233 6.18 26.97 -9.05
C VAL A 233 5.28 27.92 -9.87
N VAL A 234 4.25 27.40 -10.51
CA VAL A 234 3.30 28.20 -11.33
C VAL A 234 2.38 29.03 -10.44
N GLU A 235 1.93 28.49 -9.32
CA GLU A 235 1.17 29.21 -8.31
C GLU A 235 1.99 30.36 -7.69
N GLY A 236 3.29 30.12 -7.43
CA GLY A 236 4.23 31.14 -6.98
C GLY A 236 4.42 32.25 -8.00
N LEU A 237 4.42 31.92 -9.30
CA LEU A 237 4.41 32.93 -10.36
C LEU A 237 3.11 33.75 -10.35
N ALA A 238 1.95 33.12 -10.14
CA ALA A 238 0.66 33.82 -10.03
C ALA A 238 0.64 34.83 -8.88
N LEU A 239 1.16 34.42 -7.72
CA LEU A 239 1.30 35.29 -6.53
C LEU A 239 2.20 36.50 -6.81
N ARG A 240 3.34 36.31 -7.46
CA ARG A 240 4.23 37.42 -7.83
C ARG A 240 3.61 38.37 -8.84
N ILE A 241 2.85 37.86 -9.81
CA ILE A 241 2.10 38.70 -10.76
C ILE A 241 1.06 39.52 -10.00
N ALA A 242 0.29 38.90 -9.10
CA ALA A 242 -0.73 39.57 -8.31
C ALA A 242 -0.16 40.64 -7.35
N ALA A 243 1.04 40.39 -6.81
CA ALA A 243 1.77 41.35 -5.97
C ALA A 243 2.48 42.47 -6.75
N GLY A 244 2.57 42.36 -8.08
CA GLY A 244 3.34 43.30 -8.92
C GLY A 244 4.86 43.10 -8.84
N GLU A 245 5.33 41.99 -8.27
CA GLU A 245 6.76 41.62 -8.13
C GLU A 245 7.32 40.97 -9.40
N VAL A 246 6.87 41.43 -10.56
CA VAL A 246 7.31 40.99 -11.89
C VAL A 246 7.64 42.20 -12.76
N PRO A 247 8.50 42.05 -13.78
CA PRO A 247 8.81 43.14 -14.71
C PRO A 247 7.56 43.67 -15.41
N GLU A 248 7.54 44.97 -15.76
CA GLU A 248 6.38 45.68 -16.35
C GLU A 248 5.62 44.89 -17.45
N PRO A 249 6.28 44.19 -18.39
CA PRO A 249 5.57 43.44 -19.44
C PRO A 249 4.71 42.27 -18.94
N LEU A 250 4.91 41.83 -17.69
CA LEU A 250 4.21 40.71 -17.07
C LEU A 250 3.22 41.12 -15.97
N GLN A 251 3.21 42.39 -15.56
CA GLN A 251 2.33 42.86 -14.47
C GLN A 251 0.84 42.80 -14.83
N GLN A 252 0.50 43.00 -16.12
CA GLN A 252 -0.89 42.99 -16.61
C GLN A 252 -1.27 41.69 -17.32
N VAL A 253 -0.59 40.59 -16.99
CA VAL A 253 -0.82 39.27 -17.60
C VAL A 253 -1.75 38.43 -16.74
N GLN A 254 -2.64 37.67 -17.39
CA GLN A 254 -3.48 36.69 -16.70
C GLN A 254 -2.91 35.28 -16.86
N LEU A 255 -2.78 34.56 -15.75
CA LEU A 255 -2.34 33.17 -15.74
C LEU A 255 -3.53 32.24 -15.56
N TRP A 256 -3.77 31.37 -16.54
CA TRP A 256 -4.89 30.44 -16.57
C TRP A 256 -4.44 28.99 -16.55
N LEU A 257 -4.91 28.21 -15.59
CA LEU A 257 -4.77 26.75 -15.57
C LEU A 257 -5.79 26.13 -16.51
N LEU A 258 -5.33 25.30 -17.45
CA LEU A 258 -6.19 24.54 -18.36
C LEU A 258 -6.53 23.17 -17.77
N ASP A 259 -7.82 22.85 -17.67
CA ASP A 259 -8.28 21.52 -17.28
C ASP A 259 -8.55 20.66 -18.53
N ILE A 260 -7.58 19.81 -18.87
CA ILE A 260 -7.69 18.90 -20.02
C ILE A 260 -8.83 17.89 -19.80
N GLY A 261 -9.07 17.47 -18.55
CA GLY A 261 -10.14 16.55 -18.21
C GLY A 261 -11.52 17.13 -18.53
N ARG A 262 -11.75 18.41 -18.22
CA ARG A 262 -12.98 19.13 -18.62
C ARG A 262 -13.11 19.32 -20.12
N LEU A 263 -12.01 19.56 -20.84
CA LEU A 263 -12.03 19.66 -22.30
C LEU A 263 -12.42 18.32 -22.96
N GLN A 264 -11.93 17.20 -22.42
CA GLN A 264 -12.24 15.85 -22.89
C GLN A 264 -13.63 15.38 -22.45
N ALA A 265 -14.10 15.82 -21.27
CA ALA A 265 -15.42 15.47 -20.77
C ALA A 265 -16.52 15.90 -21.76
N GLY A 266 -17.27 14.91 -22.26
CA GLY A 266 -18.34 15.14 -23.22
C GLY A 266 -17.90 15.43 -24.66
N ALA A 267 -16.62 15.29 -25.02
CA ALA A 267 -16.14 15.32 -26.40
C ALA A 267 -16.05 13.88 -26.95
N GLY A 268 -17.19 13.30 -27.32
CA GLY A 268 -17.29 11.91 -27.77
C GLY A 268 -16.75 11.65 -29.19
N VAL A 269 -16.50 12.72 -29.96
CA VAL A 269 -16.00 12.66 -31.34
C VAL A 269 -14.72 13.49 -31.45
N LYS A 270 -13.67 12.93 -32.08
CA LYS A 270 -12.32 13.54 -32.25
C LYS A 270 -12.35 15.04 -32.62
N GLY A 271 -13.25 15.43 -33.52
CA GLY A 271 -13.37 16.82 -34.00
C GLY A 271 -13.93 17.81 -32.97
N GLU A 272 -14.68 17.34 -31.97
CA GLU A 272 -15.28 18.23 -30.96
C GLU A 272 -14.24 18.73 -29.96
N PHE A 273 -13.34 17.85 -29.50
CA PHE A 273 -12.21 18.24 -28.67
C PHE A 273 -11.31 19.24 -29.40
N GLU A 274 -10.96 18.94 -30.66
CA GLU A 274 -10.14 19.82 -31.50
C GLU A 274 -10.81 21.19 -31.70
N SER A 275 -12.13 21.21 -31.95
CA SER A 275 -12.91 22.44 -32.09
C SER A 275 -12.94 23.26 -30.80
N ARG A 276 -13.11 22.63 -29.64
CA ARG A 276 -13.06 23.29 -28.32
C ARG A 276 -11.68 23.89 -28.04
N LEU A 277 -10.61 23.13 -28.31
CA LEU A 277 -9.24 23.61 -28.14
C LEU A 277 -8.94 24.77 -29.10
N GLN A 278 -9.40 24.70 -30.34
CA GLN A 278 -9.23 25.78 -31.32
C GLN A 278 -10.00 27.04 -30.94
N ALA A 279 -11.22 26.90 -30.41
CA ALA A 279 -12.00 28.01 -29.86
C ALA A 279 -11.27 28.68 -28.68
N LEU A 280 -10.72 27.88 -27.76
CA LEU A 280 -9.94 28.39 -26.63
C LEU A 280 -8.68 29.12 -27.09
N ILE A 281 -7.93 28.58 -28.06
CA ILE A 281 -6.76 29.26 -28.63
C ILE A 281 -7.17 30.58 -29.30
N GLY A 282 -8.30 30.59 -30.00
CA GLY A 282 -8.85 31.81 -30.61
C GLY A 282 -9.20 32.87 -29.58
N GLU A 283 -9.83 32.49 -28.47
CA GLU A 283 -10.19 33.39 -27.37
C GLU A 283 -8.96 33.96 -26.66
N VAL A 284 -7.95 33.12 -26.40
CA VAL A 284 -6.65 33.55 -25.84
C VAL A 284 -5.97 34.59 -26.74
N GLN A 285 -6.04 34.41 -28.07
CA GLN A 285 -5.44 35.34 -29.04
C GLN A 285 -6.22 36.65 -29.17
N ALA A 286 -7.55 36.60 -29.02
CA ALA A 286 -8.43 37.76 -29.13
C ALA A 286 -8.52 38.57 -27.82
N SER A 287 -8.04 38.03 -26.71
CA SER A 287 -8.09 38.68 -25.40
C SER A 287 -7.35 40.03 -25.41
N PRO A 288 -7.96 41.11 -24.88
CA PRO A 288 -7.31 42.42 -24.77
C PRO A 288 -6.16 42.42 -23.75
N LEU A 289 -6.23 41.55 -22.75
CA LEU A 289 -5.15 41.31 -21.79
C LEU A 289 -4.33 40.10 -22.24
N PRO A 290 -3.00 40.16 -22.17
CA PRO A 290 -2.15 39.02 -22.50
C PRO A 290 -2.42 37.85 -21.53
N VAL A 291 -2.75 36.68 -22.09
CA VAL A 291 -3.02 35.46 -21.33
C VAL A 291 -1.86 34.47 -21.47
N ILE A 292 -1.43 33.91 -20.34
CA ILE A 292 -0.51 32.76 -20.29
C ILE A 292 -1.33 31.54 -19.90
N LEU A 293 -1.21 30.48 -20.70
CA LEU A 293 -1.88 29.21 -20.45
C LEU A 293 -0.93 28.25 -19.73
N PHE A 294 -1.31 27.77 -18.56
CA PHE A 294 -0.63 26.67 -17.88
C PHE A 294 -1.33 25.36 -18.20
N ILE A 295 -0.57 24.40 -18.72
CA ILE A 295 -1.04 23.06 -19.06
C ILE A 295 -0.27 22.06 -18.20
N ASP A 296 -0.94 21.52 -17.18
CA ASP A 296 -0.39 20.39 -16.45
C ASP A 296 -0.42 19.13 -17.33
N GLU A 297 0.55 18.26 -17.15
CA GLU A 297 0.70 17.03 -17.94
C GLU A 297 0.62 17.27 -19.47
N ILE A 298 1.38 18.24 -19.99
CA ILE A 298 1.32 18.66 -21.41
C ILE A 298 1.54 17.51 -22.41
N HIS A 299 2.21 16.43 -21.99
CA HIS A 299 2.42 15.23 -22.80
C HIS A 299 1.11 14.53 -23.19
N THR A 300 0.02 14.71 -22.43
CA THR A 300 -1.31 14.18 -22.75
C THR A 300 -1.84 14.73 -24.08
N LEU A 301 -1.48 15.97 -24.44
CA LEU A 301 -1.81 16.62 -25.71
C LEU A 301 -0.87 16.23 -26.86
N VAL A 302 0.29 15.64 -26.55
CA VAL A 302 1.37 15.37 -27.52
C VAL A 302 1.53 13.88 -27.83
N GLY A 303 1.33 13.00 -26.85
CA GLY A 303 1.90 11.66 -26.86
C GLY A 303 1.02 10.52 -26.32
N ALA A 304 -0.17 10.77 -25.78
CA ALA A 304 -1.06 9.72 -25.28
C ALA A 304 -1.82 8.95 -26.39
N GLY A 305 -1.17 8.69 -27.53
CA GLY A 305 -1.66 7.91 -28.66
C GLY A 305 -1.72 6.39 -28.41
N GLY A 306 -2.23 5.98 -27.25
CA GLY A 306 -2.63 4.59 -26.97
C GLY A 306 -4.13 4.35 -27.22
N GLN A 307 -4.95 5.35 -26.94
CA GLN A 307 -6.37 5.35 -27.30
C GLN A 307 -6.60 6.09 -28.62
N GLN A 308 -7.46 5.56 -29.47
CA GLN A 308 -7.93 6.22 -30.70
C GLN A 308 -8.62 7.56 -30.34
N GLY A 309 -7.92 8.69 -30.36
CA GLY A 309 -8.58 10.00 -30.26
C GLY A 309 -7.73 11.23 -29.90
N THR A 310 -6.68 11.12 -29.08
CA THR A 310 -5.97 12.29 -28.50
C THR A 310 -4.74 12.76 -29.28
N GLY A 311 -4.23 11.94 -30.21
CA GLY A 311 -2.91 12.12 -30.84
C GLY A 311 -2.73 13.28 -31.83
N ASP A 312 -3.72 14.16 -32.06
CA ASP A 312 -3.64 15.23 -33.07
C ASP A 312 -3.61 16.67 -32.48
N ALA A 313 -3.79 16.85 -31.17
CA ALA A 313 -3.85 18.17 -30.55
C ALA A 313 -2.54 18.97 -30.69
N ALA A 314 -1.40 18.27 -30.70
CA ALA A 314 -0.09 18.87 -30.96
C ALA A 314 -0.04 19.61 -32.31
N ASN A 315 -0.77 19.15 -33.33
CA ASN A 315 -0.78 19.79 -34.64
C ASN A 315 -1.54 21.14 -34.62
N LEU A 316 -2.49 21.31 -33.71
CA LEU A 316 -3.18 22.59 -33.49
C LEU A 316 -2.33 23.58 -32.68
N LEU A 317 -1.52 23.08 -31.73
CA LEU A 317 -0.66 23.90 -30.89
C LEU A 317 0.61 24.38 -31.61
N LYS A 318 1.21 23.54 -32.47
CA LYS A 318 2.47 23.83 -33.18
C LYS A 318 2.45 25.19 -33.92
N PRO A 319 1.43 25.54 -34.72
CA PRO A 319 1.37 26.84 -35.39
C PRO A 319 1.24 28.02 -34.43
N ALA A 320 0.40 27.89 -33.39
CA ALA A 320 0.16 28.95 -32.41
C ALA A 320 1.42 29.25 -31.58
N LEU A 321 2.12 28.19 -31.15
CA LEU A 321 3.41 28.27 -30.46
C LEU A 321 4.51 28.81 -31.38
N ALA A 322 4.52 28.43 -32.67
CA ALA A 322 5.54 28.87 -33.61
C ALA A 322 5.44 30.36 -33.98
N ARG A 323 4.23 30.90 -34.00
CA ARG A 323 3.99 32.33 -34.24
C ARG A 323 4.20 33.19 -32.99
N GLY A 324 4.42 32.59 -31.82
CA GLY A 324 4.56 33.29 -30.54
C GLY A 324 3.27 33.99 -30.08
N GLN A 325 2.14 33.61 -30.69
CA GLN A 325 0.80 34.16 -30.40
C GLN A 325 0.17 33.51 -29.15
N LEU A 326 0.65 32.33 -28.78
CA LEU A 326 0.23 31.60 -27.59
C LEU A 326 1.42 31.44 -26.64
N ARG A 327 1.35 32.04 -25.46
CA ARG A 327 2.33 31.83 -24.38
C ARG A 327 1.85 30.70 -23.48
N THR A 328 2.65 29.66 -23.36
CA THR A 328 2.29 28.45 -22.63
C THR A 328 3.36 28.08 -21.62
N ILE A 329 2.95 27.73 -20.40
CA ILE A 329 3.76 27.02 -19.42
C ILE A 329 3.29 25.57 -19.45
N GLY A 330 4.19 24.63 -19.74
CA GLY A 330 3.88 23.19 -19.66
C GLY A 330 4.51 22.56 -18.42
N ALA A 331 3.90 21.52 -17.87
CA ALA A 331 4.53 20.63 -16.90
C ALA A 331 4.47 19.17 -17.35
N THR A 332 5.53 18.39 -17.09
CA THR A 332 5.58 16.95 -17.41
C THR A 332 6.65 16.24 -16.57
N THR A 333 6.58 14.91 -16.48
CA THR A 333 7.65 14.12 -15.88
C THR A 333 8.85 13.99 -16.82
N TRP A 334 10.03 13.70 -16.27
CA TRP A 334 11.24 13.53 -17.08
C TRP A 334 11.13 12.36 -18.05
N ALA A 335 10.48 11.27 -17.62
CA ALA A 335 10.21 10.11 -18.45
C ALA A 335 9.32 10.44 -19.66
N GLU A 336 8.22 11.16 -19.45
CA GLU A 336 7.32 11.63 -20.51
C GLU A 336 8.00 12.61 -21.46
N TYR A 337 8.80 13.53 -20.93
CA TYR A 337 9.57 14.47 -21.73
C TYR A 337 10.44 13.74 -22.76
N LYS A 338 11.24 12.76 -22.31
CA LYS A 338 12.07 11.92 -23.20
C LYS A 338 11.25 11.10 -24.19
N LYS A 339 10.13 10.54 -23.72
CA LYS A 339 9.31 9.63 -24.52
C LYS A 339 8.55 10.36 -25.64
N TYR A 340 8.02 11.55 -25.36
CA TYR A 340 7.04 12.23 -26.23
C TYR A 340 7.50 13.59 -26.76
N ILE A 341 8.15 14.41 -25.94
CA ILE A 341 8.47 15.81 -26.32
C ILE A 341 9.82 15.91 -27.02
N GLU A 342 10.86 15.27 -26.50
CA GLU A 342 12.22 15.29 -27.06
C GLU A 342 12.28 14.70 -28.48
N LYS A 343 11.41 13.73 -28.78
CA LYS A 343 11.29 13.14 -30.11
C LYS A 343 10.69 14.07 -31.16
N ASP A 344 10.00 15.15 -30.75
CA ASP A 344 9.39 16.12 -31.66
C ASP A 344 10.28 17.40 -31.79
N PRO A 345 10.95 17.61 -32.94
CA PRO A 345 11.80 18.77 -33.15
C PRO A 345 11.04 20.10 -33.15
N ALA A 346 9.74 20.10 -33.47
CA ALA A 346 8.94 21.32 -33.51
C ALA A 346 8.65 21.83 -32.10
N LEU A 347 8.33 20.95 -31.16
CA LEU A 347 8.06 21.30 -29.76
C LEU A 347 9.35 21.65 -29.01
N THR A 348 10.42 20.89 -29.21
CA THR A 348 11.74 21.14 -28.58
C THR A 348 12.32 22.51 -28.98
N ARG A 349 11.98 23.02 -30.17
CA ARG A 349 12.38 24.37 -30.63
C ARG A 349 11.53 25.51 -30.07
N ARG A 350 10.43 25.21 -29.37
CA ARG A 350 9.47 26.20 -28.86
C ARG A 350 9.40 26.24 -27.35
N PHE A 351 9.65 25.10 -26.71
CA PHE A 351 9.76 24.99 -25.27
C PHE A 351 11.20 25.13 -24.79
N GLN A 352 11.40 25.88 -23.71
CA GLN A 352 12.64 25.90 -22.95
C GLN A 352 12.44 25.06 -21.69
N THR A 353 13.27 24.06 -21.48
CA THR A 353 13.19 23.20 -20.30
C THR A 353 13.67 23.94 -19.05
N VAL A 354 12.91 23.79 -17.96
CA VAL A 354 13.23 24.23 -16.60
C VAL A 354 13.14 23.02 -15.70
N GLN A 355 14.29 22.56 -15.20
CA GLN A 355 14.35 21.35 -14.40
C GLN A 355 13.99 21.65 -12.94
N VAL A 356 12.87 21.10 -12.47
CA VAL A 356 12.45 21.18 -11.07
C VAL A 356 12.95 19.93 -10.34
N LYS A 357 13.90 20.13 -9.43
CA LYS A 357 14.48 19.04 -8.64
C LYS A 357 13.72 18.84 -7.33
N GLU A 358 13.82 17.64 -6.76
CA GLU A 358 13.41 17.38 -5.38
C GLU A 358 14.17 18.36 -4.46
N PRO A 359 13.47 19.08 -3.56
CA PRO A 359 14.11 20.01 -2.63
C PRO A 359 14.93 19.24 -1.58
N ASP A 360 15.99 19.87 -1.08
CA ASP A 360 16.73 19.39 0.08
C ASP A 360 15.89 19.45 1.36
N GLU A 361 16.28 18.71 2.41
CA GLU A 361 15.52 18.63 3.65
C GLU A 361 15.26 20.01 4.28
N SER A 362 16.23 20.93 4.26
CA SER A 362 16.06 22.30 4.78
C SER A 362 14.96 23.06 4.04
N THR A 363 15.01 23.05 2.72
CA THR A 363 14.04 23.74 1.88
C THR A 363 12.66 23.09 1.97
N ALA A 364 12.59 21.76 2.03
CA ALA A 364 11.35 21.03 2.22
C ALA A 364 10.68 21.37 3.56
N VAL A 365 11.45 21.54 4.65
CA VAL A 365 10.91 21.99 5.94
C VAL A 365 10.31 23.40 5.83
N LEU A 366 10.98 24.32 5.12
CA LEU A 366 10.43 25.66 4.87
C LEU A 366 9.14 25.63 4.04
N MET A 367 9.08 24.76 3.04
CA MET A 367 7.86 24.53 2.25
C MET A 367 6.72 23.99 3.10
N LEU A 368 6.96 22.99 3.95
CA LEU A 368 5.91 22.45 4.80
C LEU A 368 5.44 23.44 5.86
N ARG A 369 6.31 24.33 6.35
CA ARG A 369 5.91 25.39 7.29
C ARG A 369 4.85 26.32 6.71
N SER A 370 4.82 26.56 5.39
CA SER A 370 3.78 27.38 4.79
C SER A 370 2.42 26.66 4.72
N THR A 371 2.39 25.33 4.75
CA THR A 371 1.15 24.53 4.73
C THR A 371 0.58 24.26 6.13
N VAL A 372 1.36 24.46 7.20
CA VAL A 372 0.94 24.21 8.59
C VAL A 372 -0.35 24.96 8.93
N ALA A 373 -0.43 26.26 8.66
CA ALA A 373 -1.59 27.07 9.04
C ALA A 373 -2.89 26.59 8.35
N ALA A 374 -2.80 26.13 7.10
CA ALA A 374 -3.93 25.58 6.36
C ALA A 374 -4.38 24.24 6.97
N LEU A 375 -3.44 23.35 7.29
CA LEU A 375 -3.71 22.06 7.91
C LEU A 375 -4.30 22.19 9.33
N GLU A 376 -3.74 23.07 10.17
CA GLU A 376 -4.25 23.36 11.51
C GLU A 376 -5.68 23.88 11.47
N LYS A 377 -5.98 24.79 10.54
CA LYS A 377 -7.34 25.33 10.36
C LYS A 377 -8.32 24.28 9.85
N HIS A 378 -7.89 23.43 8.91
CA HIS A 378 -8.73 22.38 8.32
C HIS A 378 -9.11 21.32 9.36
N HIS A 379 -8.12 20.78 10.08
CA HIS A 379 -8.32 19.70 11.05
C HIS A 379 -8.62 20.17 12.48
N ARG A 380 -8.51 21.48 12.77
CA ARG A 380 -8.74 22.12 14.08
C ARG A 380 -7.89 21.53 15.20
N ILE A 381 -6.62 21.28 14.90
CA ILE A 381 -5.65 20.68 15.82
C ILE A 381 -4.36 21.51 15.81
N LEU A 382 -3.54 21.33 16.84
CA LEU A 382 -2.22 21.95 16.94
C LEU A 382 -1.15 21.07 16.27
N LEU A 383 -0.30 21.69 15.45
CA LEU A 383 0.81 21.03 14.76
C LEU A 383 2.15 21.63 15.24
N LEU A 384 3.01 20.80 15.82
CA LEU A 384 4.30 21.24 16.35
C LEU A 384 5.39 21.26 15.26
N ASP A 385 6.34 22.20 15.33
CA ASP A 385 7.43 22.29 14.33
C ASP A 385 8.30 21.02 14.28
N GLU A 386 8.44 20.30 15.40
CA GLU A 386 9.13 19.01 15.43
C GLU A 386 8.44 17.94 14.56
N ALA A 387 7.12 18.02 14.39
CA ALA A 387 6.38 17.13 13.49
C ALA A 387 6.69 17.46 12.02
N VAL A 388 6.84 18.74 11.66
CA VAL A 388 7.24 19.16 10.31
C VAL A 388 8.62 18.60 9.97
N GLN A 389 9.59 18.78 10.87
CA GLN A 389 10.93 18.25 10.70
C GLN A 389 10.93 16.72 10.62
N ALA A 390 10.15 16.05 11.49
CA ALA A 390 10.00 14.61 11.46
C ALA A 390 9.36 14.12 10.16
N ALA A 391 8.35 14.82 9.63
CA ALA A 391 7.67 14.43 8.41
C ALA A 391 8.60 14.49 7.20
N VAL A 392 9.41 15.54 7.07
CA VAL A 392 10.43 15.61 6.01
C VAL A 392 11.47 14.51 6.19
N ARG A 393 12.09 14.41 7.37
CA ARG A 393 13.19 13.48 7.62
C ARG A 393 12.77 12.01 7.49
N LEU A 394 11.61 11.64 8.05
CA LEU A 394 11.12 10.26 8.01
C LEU A 394 10.58 9.91 6.62
N SER A 395 9.84 10.80 5.95
CA SER A 395 9.36 10.50 4.60
C SER A 395 10.51 10.40 3.59
N HIS A 396 11.53 11.26 3.69
CA HIS A 396 12.73 11.18 2.86
C HIS A 396 13.44 9.82 3.01
N ARG A 397 13.51 9.31 4.25
CA ARG A 397 14.23 8.07 4.58
C ARG A 397 13.43 6.78 4.36
N TYR A 398 12.13 6.78 4.66
CA TYR A 398 11.33 5.56 4.70
C TYR A 398 10.33 5.44 3.54
N ILE A 399 10.11 6.53 2.78
CA ILE A 399 9.18 6.56 1.64
C ILE A 399 9.91 7.04 0.37
N PRO A 400 10.89 6.26 -0.17
CA PRO A 400 11.69 6.67 -1.32
C PRO A 400 10.94 6.62 -2.65
N ALA A 401 9.82 5.89 -2.72
CA ALA A 401 9.01 5.77 -3.95
C ALA A 401 8.28 7.06 -4.33
N ARG A 402 8.23 8.06 -3.43
CA ARG A 402 7.60 9.36 -3.63
C ARG A 402 8.62 10.47 -3.40
N GLN A 403 8.32 11.68 -3.90
CA GLN A 403 9.24 12.82 -3.85
C GLN A 403 8.83 13.84 -2.78
N LEU A 404 9.80 14.54 -2.20
CA LEU A 404 9.56 15.77 -1.45
C LEU A 404 9.13 16.91 -2.40
N PRO A 405 8.28 17.85 -1.96
CA PRO A 405 7.65 17.93 -0.64
C PRO A 405 6.36 17.07 -0.49
N ASP A 406 5.79 16.56 -1.59
CA ASP A 406 4.47 15.91 -1.62
C ASP A 406 4.31 14.79 -0.58
N LYS A 407 5.27 13.87 -0.48
CA LYS A 407 5.20 12.76 0.50
C LYS A 407 5.15 13.24 1.94
N ALA A 408 5.81 14.37 2.25
CA ALA A 408 5.85 14.91 3.60
C ALA A 408 4.55 15.67 3.93
N VAL A 409 3.96 16.35 2.95
CA VAL A 409 2.62 16.98 3.08
C VAL A 409 1.55 15.93 3.32
N ALA A 410 1.52 14.87 2.50
CA ALA A 410 0.56 13.77 2.66
C ALA A 410 0.71 13.07 4.03
N LEU A 411 1.95 12.90 4.50
CA LEU A 411 2.25 12.32 5.80
C LEU A 411 1.77 13.21 6.95
N LEU A 412 2.02 14.53 6.88
CA LEU A 412 1.51 15.48 7.87
C LEU A 412 -0.01 15.53 7.88
N ASP A 413 -0.66 15.57 6.72
CA ASP A 413 -2.11 15.61 6.61
C ASP A 413 -2.76 14.38 7.23
N THR A 414 -2.20 13.19 6.97
CA THR A 414 -2.64 11.94 7.61
C THR A 414 -2.42 11.93 9.12
N ALA A 415 -1.30 12.48 9.59
CA ALA A 415 -1.04 12.65 11.01
C ALA A 415 -2.05 13.61 11.66
N CYS A 416 -2.41 14.69 10.98
CA CYS A 416 -3.43 15.65 11.41
C CYS A 416 -4.81 14.99 11.53
N ALA A 417 -5.24 14.28 10.48
CA ALA A 417 -6.49 13.54 10.46
C ALA A 417 -6.56 12.50 11.59
N ARG A 418 -5.45 11.78 11.84
CA ARG A 418 -5.38 10.79 12.92
C ARG A 418 -5.58 11.41 14.30
N VAL A 419 -4.95 12.54 14.59
CA VAL A 419 -5.13 13.24 15.87
C VAL A 419 -6.57 13.76 16.00
N ALA A 420 -7.12 14.34 14.92
CA ALA A 420 -8.49 14.84 14.91
C ALA A 420 -9.53 13.72 15.17
N ILE A 421 -9.37 12.56 14.50
CA ILE A 421 -10.23 11.40 14.70
C ILE A 421 -10.05 10.84 16.12
N GLY A 422 -8.81 10.70 16.59
CA GLY A 422 -8.52 10.18 17.92
C GLY A 422 -9.14 11.02 19.04
N GLN A 423 -9.23 12.35 18.88
CA GLN A 423 -9.88 13.23 19.85
C GLN A 423 -11.41 13.12 19.82
N ALA A 424 -12.01 12.80 18.67
CA ALA A 424 -13.46 12.71 18.49
C ALA A 424 -14.04 11.31 18.78
N VAL A 425 -13.27 10.26 18.51
CA VAL A 425 -13.73 8.85 18.50
C VAL A 425 -13.03 8.06 19.61
N ARG A 426 -13.55 6.87 19.93
CA ARG A 426 -12.89 5.94 20.84
C ARG A 426 -11.60 5.40 20.21
N PRO A 427 -10.55 5.15 21.01
CA PRO A 427 -9.29 4.64 20.48
C PRO A 427 -9.44 3.18 20.02
N ALA A 428 -8.71 2.81 18.96
CA ALA A 428 -8.81 1.49 18.33
C ALA A 428 -8.64 0.29 19.30
N PRO A 429 -7.69 0.29 20.27
CA PRO A 429 -7.58 -0.81 21.23
C PRO A 429 -8.85 -1.02 22.07
N LEU A 430 -9.59 0.05 22.37
CA LEU A 430 -10.84 -0.03 23.11
C LEU A 430 -11.97 -0.56 22.23
N GLU A 431 -12.05 -0.13 20.97
CA GLU A 431 -13.03 -0.65 20.01
C GLU A 431 -12.80 -2.14 19.73
N ASP A 432 -11.56 -2.56 19.52
CA ASP A 432 -11.19 -3.96 19.33
C ASP A 432 -11.58 -4.81 20.54
N CYS A 433 -11.32 -4.32 21.75
CA CYS A 433 -11.72 -5.00 22.98
C CYS A 433 -13.24 -5.14 23.08
N LEU A 434 -14.01 -4.10 22.78
CA LEU A 434 -15.47 -4.14 22.77
C LEU A 434 -16.03 -5.10 21.71
N HIS A 435 -15.45 -5.11 20.51
CA HIS A 435 -15.85 -6.06 19.46
C HIS A 435 -15.57 -7.51 19.86
N ARG A 436 -14.42 -7.79 20.49
CA ARG A 436 -14.10 -9.13 21.02
C ARG A 436 -15.06 -9.55 22.12
N ILE A 437 -15.40 -8.64 23.04
CA ILE A 437 -16.40 -8.89 24.09
C ILE A 437 -17.76 -9.20 23.47
N ALA A 438 -18.21 -8.43 22.47
CA ALA A 438 -19.48 -8.67 21.80
C ALA A 438 -19.50 -10.04 21.08
N ALA A 439 -18.40 -10.40 20.41
CA ALA A 439 -18.27 -11.72 19.76
C ALA A 439 -18.35 -12.87 20.78
N LEU A 440 -17.59 -12.78 21.89
CA LEU A 440 -17.61 -13.78 22.95
C LEU A 440 -18.97 -13.83 23.68
N GLN A 441 -19.68 -12.71 23.81
CA GLN A 441 -21.03 -12.69 24.37
C GLN A 441 -22.04 -13.43 23.48
N ILE A 442 -21.94 -13.26 22.17
CA ILE A 442 -22.77 -14.02 21.20
C ILE A 442 -22.44 -15.52 21.33
N GLU A 443 -21.16 -15.87 21.36
CA GLU A 443 -20.74 -17.26 21.51
C GLU A 443 -21.21 -17.88 22.84
N ARG A 444 -21.10 -17.12 23.94
CA ARG A 444 -21.63 -17.51 25.25
C ARG A 444 -23.15 -17.72 25.21
N GLN A 445 -23.91 -16.85 24.54
CA GLN A 445 -25.36 -17.03 24.40
C GLN A 445 -25.72 -18.28 23.61
N ILE A 446 -24.95 -18.61 22.57
CA ILE A 446 -25.12 -19.85 21.80
C ILE A 446 -24.82 -21.05 22.70
N ALA A 447 -23.68 -21.05 23.39
CA ALA A 447 -23.25 -22.12 24.30
C ALA A 447 -24.24 -22.30 25.48
N GLU A 448 -24.85 -21.23 25.99
CA GLU A 448 -25.88 -21.31 27.02
C GLU A 448 -27.17 -21.97 26.52
N ARG A 449 -27.59 -21.66 25.28
CA ARG A 449 -28.76 -22.30 24.66
C ARG A 449 -28.51 -23.79 24.42
N GLU A 450 -27.33 -24.11 23.90
CA GLU A 450 -26.82 -25.46 23.71
C GLU A 450 -26.81 -26.27 25.01
N ALA A 451 -26.25 -25.71 26.09
CA ALA A 451 -26.24 -26.33 27.41
C ALA A 451 -27.66 -26.55 27.98
N ARG A 452 -28.61 -25.64 27.74
CA ARG A 452 -30.02 -25.81 28.17
C ARG A 452 -30.73 -26.95 27.46
N VAL A 453 -30.34 -27.26 26.23
CA VAL A 453 -30.90 -28.38 25.43
C VAL A 453 -30.07 -29.66 25.63
N ALA A 454 -29.14 -29.67 26.60
CA ALA A 454 -28.20 -30.77 26.87
C ALA A 454 -27.34 -31.17 25.65
N LEU A 455 -27.15 -30.25 24.71
CA LEU A 455 -26.32 -30.38 23.53
C LEU A 455 -25.15 -29.39 23.67
N GLY A 456 -24.17 -29.68 24.53
CA GLY A 456 -23.03 -28.79 24.72
C GLY A 456 -22.12 -29.18 25.89
N ASP A 457 -20.85 -28.76 25.83
CA ASP A 457 -19.87 -29.01 26.90
C ASP A 457 -19.88 -27.86 27.91
N HIS A 458 -20.20 -28.16 29.18
CA HIS A 458 -20.19 -27.18 30.27
C HIS A 458 -18.82 -26.53 30.50
N SER A 459 -17.72 -27.18 30.10
CA SER A 459 -16.38 -26.61 30.19
C SER A 459 -16.17 -25.40 29.26
N ARG A 460 -16.83 -25.38 28.09
CA ARG A 460 -16.75 -24.28 27.12
C ARG A 460 -17.36 -22.99 27.67
N LEU A 461 -18.44 -23.09 28.44
CA LEU A 461 -19.03 -21.92 29.11
C LEU A 461 -18.07 -21.34 30.15
N ALA A 462 -17.42 -22.20 30.94
CA ALA A 462 -16.46 -21.74 31.95
C ALA A 462 -15.23 -21.05 31.33
N THR A 463 -14.72 -21.53 30.19
CA THR A 463 -13.62 -20.86 29.47
C THR A 463 -14.08 -19.52 28.88
N LEU A 464 -15.25 -19.47 28.24
CA LEU A 464 -15.80 -18.22 27.69
C LEU A 464 -16.07 -17.18 28.79
N ASP A 465 -16.55 -17.59 29.96
CA ASP A 465 -16.75 -16.71 31.11
C ASP A 465 -15.41 -16.19 31.65
N ALA A 466 -14.37 -17.03 31.70
CA ALA A 466 -13.03 -16.62 32.09
C ALA A 466 -12.43 -15.61 31.10
N ASP A 467 -12.51 -15.88 29.79
CA ASP A 467 -12.02 -14.99 28.74
C ASP A 467 -12.78 -13.66 28.72
N LEU A 468 -14.11 -13.70 28.87
CA LEU A 468 -14.93 -12.51 29.04
C LEU A 468 -14.54 -11.71 30.28
N SER A 469 -14.26 -12.36 31.41
CA SER A 469 -13.85 -11.66 32.63
C SER A 469 -12.48 -10.96 32.45
N ALA A 470 -11.54 -11.63 31.78
CA ALA A 470 -10.22 -11.07 31.47
C ALA A 470 -10.32 -9.88 30.50
N LEU A 471 -11.06 -10.03 29.40
CA LEU A 471 -11.28 -8.95 28.43
C LEU A 471 -12.08 -7.77 29.01
N ASN A 472 -13.07 -8.03 29.87
CA ASN A 472 -13.78 -6.95 30.55
C ASN A 472 -12.87 -6.18 31.50
N ALA A 473 -11.97 -6.87 32.21
CA ALA A 473 -10.97 -6.21 33.07
C ALA A 473 -10.00 -5.34 32.24
N GLU A 474 -9.52 -5.86 31.11
CA GLU A 474 -8.69 -5.10 30.16
C GLU A 474 -9.44 -3.88 29.59
N CYS A 475 -10.68 -4.06 29.16
CA CYS A 475 -11.54 -2.99 28.64
C CYS A 475 -11.76 -1.88 29.68
N GLN A 476 -11.98 -2.25 30.95
CA GLN A 476 -12.13 -1.30 32.05
C GLN A 476 -10.84 -0.52 32.31
N GLN A 477 -9.68 -1.19 32.27
CA GLN A 477 -8.38 -0.53 32.40
C GLN A 477 -8.16 0.48 31.25
N LEU A 478 -8.40 0.06 30.00
CA LEU A 478 -8.29 0.92 28.83
C LEU A 478 -9.27 2.10 28.88
N THR A 479 -10.51 1.87 29.31
CA THR A 479 -11.52 2.93 29.45
C THR A 479 -11.13 3.95 30.50
N THR A 480 -10.66 3.50 31.66
CA THR A 480 -10.21 4.38 32.76
C THR A 480 -9.03 5.23 32.31
N ARG A 481 -8.05 4.59 31.64
CA ARG A 481 -6.88 5.27 31.11
C ARG A 481 -7.24 6.27 30.02
N TRP A 482 -8.13 5.91 29.10
CA TRP A 482 -8.62 6.82 28.05
C TRP A 482 -9.30 8.06 28.64
N GLN A 483 -10.13 7.89 29.68
CA GLN A 483 -10.78 9.02 30.36
C GLN A 483 -9.76 9.96 31.04
N GLN A 484 -8.76 9.39 31.72
CA GLN A 484 -7.67 10.16 32.33
C GLN A 484 -6.84 10.92 31.29
N GLU A 485 -6.45 10.26 30.19
CA GLU A 485 -5.73 10.88 29.09
C GLU A 485 -6.55 12.02 28.47
N ARG A 486 -7.87 11.82 28.26
CA ARG A 486 -8.75 12.85 27.69
C ARG A 486 -8.84 14.08 28.58
N GLU A 487 -9.03 13.89 29.88
CA GLU A 487 -9.13 15.01 30.83
C GLU A 487 -7.83 15.83 30.89
N LEU A 488 -6.67 15.16 30.85
CA LEU A 488 -5.37 15.83 30.80
C LEU A 488 -5.17 16.60 29.50
N ILE A 489 -5.58 16.03 28.36
CA ILE A 489 -5.49 16.69 27.05
C ILE A 489 -6.40 17.91 26.99
N ASP A 490 -7.64 17.82 27.45
CA ASP A 490 -8.58 18.95 27.49
C ASP A 490 -8.01 20.11 28.33
N LYS A 491 -7.44 19.81 29.50
CA LYS A 491 -6.73 20.79 30.33
C LYS A 491 -5.54 21.42 29.62
N LEU A 492 -4.78 20.61 28.88
CA LEU A 492 -3.58 21.06 28.16
C LEU A 492 -3.94 21.95 26.96
N ILE A 493 -4.97 21.61 26.19
CA ILE A 493 -5.49 22.44 25.09
C ILE A 493 -6.03 23.77 25.63
N ALA A 494 -6.81 23.75 26.71
CA ALA A 494 -7.34 24.96 27.33
C ALA A 494 -6.22 25.90 27.83
N LEU A 495 -5.20 25.35 28.49
CA LEU A 495 -4.05 26.12 28.98
C LEU A 495 -3.22 26.72 27.82
N ARG A 496 -3.03 25.97 26.73
CA ARG A 496 -2.35 26.47 25.52
C ARG A 496 -3.13 27.60 24.85
N GLY A 497 -4.46 27.49 24.77
CA GLY A 497 -5.31 28.56 24.25
C GLY A 497 -5.20 29.86 25.05
N GLN A 498 -5.10 29.76 26.39
CA GLN A 498 -4.89 30.93 27.26
C GLN A 498 -3.52 31.58 27.06
N LEU A 499 -2.47 30.78 26.81
CA LEU A 499 -1.12 31.27 26.55
C LEU A 499 -1.00 31.99 25.20
N GLN A 500 -1.78 31.61 24.19
CA GLN A 500 -1.78 32.32 22.89
C GLN A 500 -2.42 33.73 22.97
N GLN A 501 -3.25 34.01 23.99
CA GLN A 501 -3.99 35.27 24.11
C GLN A 501 -3.35 36.31 25.05
N LYS A 502 -2.31 35.95 25.83
CA LYS A 502 -1.70 36.81 26.86
C LYS A 502 -0.28 37.25 26.51
N GLU A 503 0.10 38.47 26.91
CA GLU A 503 1.47 39.00 26.76
C GLU A 503 2.49 38.32 27.70
N MET A 504 3.77 38.33 27.31
CA MET A 504 4.90 37.52 27.81
C MET A 504 5.12 37.49 29.33
N THR A 505 4.60 38.44 30.10
CA THR A 505 4.88 38.61 31.54
C THR A 505 4.12 37.66 32.46
N GLU A 506 2.96 37.15 32.06
CA GLU A 506 2.19 36.13 32.83
C GLU A 506 2.54 34.67 32.44
N SER A 507 3.41 34.47 31.44
CA SER A 507 3.69 33.15 30.87
C SER A 507 4.48 32.21 31.80
N ALA A 508 5.24 32.72 32.78
CA ALA A 508 6.12 31.89 33.61
C ALA A 508 5.35 30.87 34.50
N ILE A 509 4.25 31.30 35.14
CA ILE A 509 3.43 30.42 35.99
C ILE A 509 2.71 29.37 35.15
N HIS A 510 2.16 29.79 34.01
CA HIS A 510 1.48 28.90 33.08
C HIS A 510 2.43 27.92 32.39
N HIS A 511 3.69 28.30 32.11
CA HIS A 511 4.71 27.38 31.60
C HIS A 511 5.05 26.27 32.60
N GLN A 512 5.11 26.59 33.90
CA GLN A 512 5.36 25.60 34.94
C GLN A 512 4.19 24.62 35.09
N GLN A 513 2.95 25.14 35.07
CA GLN A 513 1.74 24.31 35.04
C GLN A 513 1.68 23.41 33.80
N LEU A 514 2.09 23.92 32.63
CA LEU A 514 2.12 23.15 31.39
C LEU A 514 3.16 22.03 31.45
N ALA A 515 4.35 22.30 32.01
CA ALA A 515 5.38 21.29 32.23
C ALA A 515 4.92 20.19 33.20
N ASP A 516 4.20 20.54 34.26
CA ASP A 516 3.65 19.59 35.23
C ASP A 516 2.57 18.70 34.59
N LEU A 517 1.63 19.29 33.83
CA LEU A 517 0.61 18.57 33.05
C LEU A 517 1.24 17.63 32.02
N GLN A 518 2.28 18.08 31.31
CA GLN A 518 3.02 17.24 30.36
C GLN A 518 3.73 16.07 31.06
N ARG A 519 4.25 16.26 32.27
CA ARG A 519 4.87 15.17 33.05
C ARG A 519 3.82 14.14 33.48
N GLN A 520 2.69 14.59 34.04
CA GLN A 520 1.57 13.72 34.42
C GLN A 520 1.03 12.93 33.21
N MET A 521 0.86 13.59 32.07
CA MET A 521 0.42 12.95 30.84
C MET A 521 1.41 11.86 30.38
N ARG A 522 2.72 12.11 30.47
CA ARG A 522 3.74 11.10 30.13
C ARG A 522 3.72 9.89 31.06
N GLU A 523 3.44 10.08 32.34
CA GLU A 523 3.33 8.99 33.31
C GLU A 523 2.09 8.11 33.02
N VAL A 524 0.96 8.71 32.67
CA VAL A 524 -0.27 7.98 32.31
C VAL A 524 -0.16 7.30 30.94
N GLN A 525 0.48 7.94 29.96
CA GLN A 525 0.59 7.43 28.59
C GLN A 525 1.61 6.30 28.41
N GLY A 526 2.61 6.18 29.29
CA GLY A 526 3.68 5.18 29.13
C GLY A 526 4.29 5.16 27.72
N ASP A 527 4.43 3.95 27.16
CA ASP A 527 5.00 3.72 25.83
C ASP A 527 3.96 3.71 24.69
N THR A 528 2.67 3.55 25.00
CA THR A 528 1.57 3.39 24.04
C THR A 528 0.44 4.39 24.30
N PRO A 529 0.54 5.64 23.83
CA PRO A 529 -0.50 6.65 24.04
C PRO A 529 -1.81 6.27 23.34
N LEU A 530 -2.96 6.43 24.02
CA LEU A 530 -4.29 6.20 23.42
C LEU A 530 -4.79 7.46 22.69
N LEU A 531 -4.43 8.63 23.20
CA LEU A 531 -4.79 9.93 22.64
C LEU A 531 -3.56 10.81 22.44
N PHE A 532 -3.59 11.62 21.39
CA PHE A 532 -2.56 12.62 21.10
C PHE A 532 -3.15 14.03 21.25
N ALA A 533 -2.45 14.90 21.98
CA ALA A 533 -2.88 16.29 22.20
C ALA A 533 -2.58 17.22 21.00
N ALA A 534 -1.56 16.88 20.23
CA ALA A 534 -1.06 17.64 19.10
C ALA A 534 -0.34 16.69 18.14
N VAL A 535 -0.12 17.13 16.91
CA VAL A 535 0.74 16.41 15.98
C VAL A 535 2.19 16.70 16.35
N ASP A 536 2.87 15.66 16.84
CA ASP A 536 4.29 15.68 17.21
C ASP A 536 5.10 14.69 16.35
N ALA A 537 6.40 14.60 16.58
CA ALA A 537 7.27 13.66 15.87
C ALA A 537 6.88 12.18 16.07
N SER A 538 6.22 11.84 17.19
CA SER A 538 5.79 10.47 17.49
C SER A 538 4.56 10.06 16.70
N VAL A 539 3.60 10.96 16.50
CA VAL A 539 2.43 10.72 15.64
C VAL A 539 2.89 10.49 14.19
N VAL A 540 3.80 11.35 13.71
CA VAL A 540 4.36 11.22 12.36
C VAL A 540 5.07 9.86 12.21
N ALA A 541 5.89 9.47 13.19
CA ALA A 541 6.56 8.17 13.17
C ALA A 541 5.57 6.99 13.15
N ALA A 542 4.48 7.06 13.92
CA ALA A 542 3.44 6.04 13.91
C ALA A 542 2.73 5.93 12.55
N VAL A 543 2.46 7.06 11.88
CA VAL A 543 1.85 7.03 10.54
C VAL A 543 2.82 6.43 9.52
N VAL A 544 4.11 6.79 9.57
CA VAL A 544 5.11 6.16 8.68
C VAL A 544 5.20 4.66 8.96
N ALA A 545 5.16 4.25 10.23
CA ALA A 545 5.20 2.85 10.60
C ALA A 545 4.03 2.06 10.00
N ASP A 546 2.82 2.63 10.01
CA ASP A 546 1.66 2.00 9.39
C ASP A 546 1.76 1.94 7.86
N TRP A 547 2.32 2.99 7.24
CA TRP A 547 2.49 3.04 5.78
C TRP A 547 3.56 2.08 5.27
N THR A 548 4.63 1.88 6.04
CA THR A 548 5.78 1.08 5.61
C THR A 548 5.85 -0.29 6.27
N GLY A 549 5.06 -0.55 7.32
CA GLY A 549 5.17 -1.72 8.19
C GLY A 549 6.44 -1.74 9.06
N ILE A 550 7.19 -0.64 9.12
CA ILE A 550 8.46 -0.55 9.84
C ILE A 550 8.20 0.17 11.16
N PRO A 551 8.41 -0.44 12.33
CA PRO A 551 8.17 0.25 13.61
C PRO A 551 9.12 1.45 13.77
N LEU A 552 8.57 2.65 13.98
CA LEU A 552 9.31 3.91 14.15
C LEU A 552 8.79 4.66 15.39
N GLY A 553 9.68 5.31 16.16
CA GLY A 553 9.29 6.22 17.26
C GLY A 553 9.82 5.85 18.64
N ARG A 554 9.03 6.01 19.72
CA ARG A 554 9.42 5.62 21.10
C ARG A 554 9.73 4.12 21.26
N MET A 555 9.36 3.33 20.26
CA MET A 555 9.83 1.97 20.02
C MET A 555 11.33 1.85 19.74
N VAL A 556 12.12 2.93 19.65
CA VAL A 556 13.59 2.87 19.54
C VAL A 556 14.23 2.17 20.75
N LYS A 557 13.66 2.28 21.95
CA LYS A 557 14.12 1.46 23.09
C LYS A 557 13.88 -0.03 22.84
N ASN A 558 12.69 -0.39 22.37
CA ASN A 558 12.34 -1.76 22.02
C ASN A 558 13.15 -2.27 20.83
N GLU A 559 13.53 -1.42 19.86
CA GLU A 559 14.39 -1.80 18.73
C GLU A 559 15.83 -2.04 19.20
N ILE A 560 16.35 -1.19 20.09
CA ILE A 560 17.67 -1.41 20.69
C ILE A 560 17.65 -2.70 21.52
N GLU A 561 16.63 -2.92 22.35
CA GLU A 561 16.48 -4.17 23.12
C GLU A 561 16.31 -5.39 22.19
N ALA A 562 15.53 -5.29 21.12
CA ALA A 562 15.37 -6.34 20.13
C ALA A 562 16.69 -6.66 19.42
N VAL A 563 17.50 -5.64 19.09
CA VAL A 563 18.82 -5.80 18.48
C VAL A 563 19.85 -6.34 19.49
N LEU A 564 19.75 -5.97 20.78
CA LEU A 564 20.60 -6.49 21.84
C LEU A 564 20.29 -7.96 22.16
N ASN A 565 19.02 -8.34 22.16
CA ASN A 565 18.52 -9.69 22.42
C ASN A 565 18.35 -10.52 21.13
N LEU A 566 18.80 -10.01 19.98
CA LEU A 566 18.55 -10.61 18.66
C LEU A 566 18.99 -12.07 18.59
N THR A 567 20.14 -12.42 19.17
CA THR A 567 20.63 -13.80 19.22
C THR A 567 19.64 -14.73 19.91
N ASP A 568 19.08 -14.32 21.05
CA ASP A 568 18.17 -15.16 21.82
C ASP A 568 16.81 -15.28 21.11
N THR A 569 16.31 -14.18 20.54
CA THR A 569 15.09 -14.20 19.70
C THR A 569 15.24 -15.14 18.50
N LEU A 570 16.35 -15.03 17.76
CA LEU A 570 16.61 -15.92 16.61
C LEU A 570 16.79 -17.38 17.04
N SER A 571 17.37 -17.63 18.22
CA SER A 571 17.60 -18.98 18.74
C SER A 571 16.31 -19.72 19.12
N GLN A 572 15.20 -19.02 19.34
CA GLN A 572 13.89 -19.65 19.57
C GLN A 572 13.40 -20.40 18.32
N ARG A 573 13.84 -19.95 17.14
CA ARG A 573 13.42 -20.48 15.83
C ARG A 573 14.51 -21.28 15.13
N VAL A 574 15.76 -20.83 15.18
CA VAL A 574 16.92 -21.49 14.57
C VAL A 574 17.73 -22.23 15.63
N VAL A 575 17.57 -23.56 15.68
CA VAL A 575 18.17 -24.41 16.70
C VAL A 575 19.55 -24.92 16.28
N GLY A 576 20.49 -24.95 17.23
CA GLY A 576 21.81 -25.58 17.04
C GLY A 576 22.87 -24.71 16.33
N GLN A 577 22.54 -23.47 15.97
CA GLN A 577 23.41 -22.58 15.19
C GLN A 577 23.75 -21.27 15.93
N ARG A 578 23.81 -21.30 17.27
CA ARG A 578 23.94 -20.08 18.09
C ARG A 578 25.16 -19.24 17.71
N HIS A 579 26.30 -19.85 17.40
CA HIS A 579 27.51 -19.14 16.98
C HIS A 579 27.30 -18.33 15.69
N ALA A 580 26.56 -18.88 14.72
CA ALA A 580 26.22 -18.20 13.47
C ALA A 580 25.32 -17.00 13.75
N LEU A 581 24.31 -17.18 14.61
CA LEU A 581 23.41 -16.10 15.03
C LEU A 581 24.13 -15.00 15.80
N GLU A 582 25.12 -15.33 16.64
CA GLU A 582 25.96 -14.36 17.36
C GLU A 582 26.83 -13.52 16.41
N LEU A 583 27.42 -14.15 15.38
CA LEU A 583 28.19 -13.44 14.34
C LEU A 583 27.32 -12.45 13.56
N ILE A 584 26.13 -12.89 13.14
CA ILE A 584 25.16 -12.03 12.44
C ILE A 584 24.72 -10.88 13.37
N ALA A 585 24.30 -11.19 14.60
CA ALA A 585 23.84 -10.19 15.56
C ALA A 585 24.93 -9.18 15.93
N LYS A 586 26.21 -9.59 16.02
CA LYS A 586 27.35 -8.68 16.22
C LYS A 586 27.46 -7.66 15.08
N ARG A 587 27.34 -8.10 13.83
CA ARG A 587 27.42 -7.22 12.65
C ARG A 587 26.20 -6.28 12.59
N VAL A 588 25.00 -6.80 12.82
CA VAL A 588 23.76 -5.98 12.88
C VAL A 588 23.84 -4.93 13.98
N ARG A 589 24.30 -5.29 15.19
CA ARG A 589 24.53 -4.34 16.30
C ARG A 589 25.50 -3.23 15.92
N THR A 590 26.60 -3.56 15.25
CA THR A 590 27.63 -2.60 14.82
C THR A 590 27.06 -1.60 13.82
N SER A 591 26.31 -2.09 12.83
CA SER A 591 25.64 -1.24 11.83
C SER A 591 24.57 -0.35 12.46
N ARG A 592 23.72 -0.90 13.35
CA ARG A 592 22.67 -0.15 14.05
C ARG A 592 23.21 0.90 15.01
N ALA A 593 24.37 0.66 15.61
CA ALA A 593 25.11 1.64 16.40
C ALA A 593 25.77 2.75 15.55
N ARG A 594 25.67 2.68 14.22
CA ARG A 594 26.28 3.62 13.25
C ARG A 594 27.80 3.73 13.38
N LEU A 595 28.43 2.63 13.76
CA LEU A 595 29.89 2.52 13.87
C LEU A 595 30.55 1.97 12.59
N ASP A 596 29.74 1.57 11.61
CA ASP A 596 30.17 1.08 10.31
C ASP A 596 29.97 2.15 9.21
N ASP A 597 30.49 1.88 8.01
CA ASP A 597 30.32 2.75 6.85
C ASP A 597 28.82 2.93 6.49
N PRO A 598 28.27 4.17 6.54
CA PRO A 598 26.86 4.43 6.28
C PRO A 598 26.46 4.20 4.82
N HIS A 599 27.42 4.04 3.92
CA HIS A 599 27.16 3.76 2.51
C HIS A 599 27.05 2.26 2.21
N LYS A 600 27.36 1.37 3.16
CA LYS A 600 27.29 -0.08 2.95
C LYS A 600 25.96 -0.67 3.41
N PRO A 601 25.56 -1.84 2.87
CA PRO A 601 24.45 -2.62 3.43
C PRO A 601 24.69 -2.94 4.91
N VAL A 602 23.60 -3.19 5.66
CA VAL A 602 23.63 -3.47 7.10
C VAL A 602 24.56 -4.63 7.44
N GLY A 603 24.58 -5.64 6.57
CA GLY A 603 25.53 -6.76 6.62
C GLY A 603 25.38 -7.64 5.39
N VAL A 604 26.49 -8.22 4.96
CA VAL A 604 26.55 -9.18 3.85
C VAL A 604 27.14 -10.47 4.38
N PHE A 605 26.38 -11.55 4.32
CA PHE A 605 26.71 -12.84 4.95
C PHE A 605 26.66 -13.97 3.92
N LEU A 606 27.62 -14.89 3.97
CA LEU A 606 27.57 -16.15 3.24
C LEU A 606 27.41 -17.31 4.24
N LEU A 607 26.21 -17.89 4.28
CA LEU A 607 25.89 -19.01 5.15
C LEU A 607 26.31 -20.32 4.46
N CYS A 608 27.35 -20.98 4.97
CA CYS A 608 27.91 -22.20 4.40
C CYS A 608 27.60 -23.40 5.28
N GLY A 609 27.01 -24.45 4.72
CA GLY A 609 26.77 -25.69 5.46
C GLY A 609 25.96 -26.71 4.68
N PRO A 610 25.73 -27.91 5.24
CA PRO A 610 24.87 -28.91 4.65
C PRO A 610 23.44 -28.41 4.38
N SER A 611 22.68 -29.14 3.55
CA SER A 611 21.27 -28.83 3.32
C SER A 611 20.45 -29.08 4.60
N GLY A 612 19.39 -28.29 4.81
CA GLY A 612 18.44 -28.50 5.91
C GLY A 612 18.94 -28.12 7.32
N VAL A 613 20.07 -27.41 7.45
CA VAL A 613 20.63 -26.99 8.76
C VAL A 613 20.09 -25.65 9.30
N GLY A 614 19.18 -24.98 8.58
CA GLY A 614 18.55 -23.72 9.01
C GLY A 614 19.08 -22.43 8.37
N LYS A 615 19.80 -22.51 7.24
CA LYS A 615 20.29 -21.32 6.50
C LYS A 615 19.15 -20.38 6.08
N THR A 616 18.16 -20.91 5.36
CA THR A 616 16.96 -20.17 4.92
C THR A 616 16.12 -19.70 6.10
N GLU A 617 15.97 -20.54 7.13
CA GLU A 617 15.22 -20.20 8.35
C GLU A 617 15.81 -18.99 9.09
N THR A 618 17.14 -18.84 9.04
CA THR A 618 17.83 -17.68 9.61
C THR A 618 17.41 -16.38 8.91
N ALA A 619 17.24 -16.41 7.59
CA ALA A 619 16.80 -15.24 6.83
C ALA A 619 15.34 -14.85 7.15
N LEU A 620 14.46 -15.84 7.27
CA LEU A 620 13.06 -15.65 7.70
C LEU A 620 12.99 -15.05 9.11
N ALA A 621 13.72 -15.63 10.07
CA ALA A 621 13.75 -15.16 11.45
C ALA A 621 14.31 -13.73 11.58
N LEU A 622 15.29 -13.37 10.75
CA LEU A 622 15.81 -11.99 10.68
C LEU A 622 14.79 -11.02 10.09
N ALA A 623 14.06 -11.41 9.05
CA ALA A 623 13.03 -10.57 8.43
C ALA A 623 11.91 -10.26 9.43
N GLU A 624 11.45 -11.28 10.14
CA GLU A 624 10.46 -11.17 11.21
C GLU A 624 10.95 -10.26 12.36
N SER A 625 12.14 -10.55 12.90
CA SER A 625 12.65 -9.85 14.09
C SER A 625 13.09 -8.40 13.84
N LEU A 626 13.60 -8.07 12.66
CA LEU A 626 14.18 -6.75 12.39
C LEU A 626 13.31 -5.84 11.52
N TYR A 627 12.45 -6.44 10.70
CA TYR A 627 11.63 -5.70 9.73
C TYR A 627 10.12 -5.93 9.93
N GLY A 628 9.70 -6.63 10.99
CA GLY A 628 8.29 -6.72 11.37
C GLY A 628 7.46 -7.73 10.57
N GLY A 629 8.10 -8.66 9.85
CA GLY A 629 7.42 -9.81 9.26
C GLY A 629 8.18 -10.51 8.13
N GLU A 630 7.78 -11.76 7.86
CA GLU A 630 8.38 -12.61 6.83
C GLU A 630 8.22 -12.05 5.41
N GLN A 631 7.19 -11.24 5.16
CA GLN A 631 6.96 -10.56 3.89
C GLN A 631 8.10 -9.61 3.49
N ASN A 632 8.96 -9.21 4.45
CA ASN A 632 10.14 -8.40 4.20
C ASN A 632 11.39 -9.23 3.86
N LEU A 633 11.22 -10.54 3.62
CA LEU A 633 12.21 -11.39 2.97
C LEU A 633 12.01 -11.32 1.44
N ILE A 634 13.06 -10.92 0.73
CA ILE A 634 13.15 -11.00 -0.73
C ILE A 634 14.01 -12.21 -1.05
N THR A 635 13.41 -13.25 -1.63
CA THR A 635 14.14 -14.47 -2.00
C THR A 635 14.37 -14.50 -3.50
N ILE A 636 15.62 -14.73 -3.90
CA ILE A 636 16.00 -14.95 -5.29
C ILE A 636 16.76 -16.28 -5.37
N ASN A 637 16.22 -17.20 -6.16
CA ASN A 637 16.84 -18.50 -6.40
C ASN A 637 17.94 -18.36 -7.45
N MET A 638 19.20 -18.54 -7.07
CA MET A 638 20.32 -18.40 -8.00
C MET A 638 20.41 -19.55 -9.01
N SER A 639 19.73 -20.66 -8.76
CA SER A 639 19.59 -21.76 -9.73
C SER A 639 18.79 -21.37 -10.98
N GLU A 640 18.04 -20.26 -10.96
CA GLU A 640 17.38 -19.69 -12.16
C GLU A 640 18.34 -18.83 -13.00
N PHE A 641 19.49 -18.44 -12.46
CA PHE A 641 20.44 -17.50 -13.07
C PHE A 641 21.75 -18.17 -13.51
N GLN A 642 21.67 -19.41 -14.01
CA GLN A 642 22.84 -20.17 -14.45
C GLN A 642 23.37 -19.71 -15.82
N GLU A 643 22.51 -19.10 -16.64
CA GLU A 643 22.82 -18.72 -18.02
C GLU A 643 23.05 -17.21 -18.15
N ALA A 644 24.03 -16.80 -18.97
CA ALA A 644 24.43 -15.39 -19.09
C ALA A 644 23.28 -14.42 -19.45
N HIS A 645 22.28 -14.86 -20.24
CA HIS A 645 21.17 -13.98 -20.63
C HIS A 645 20.16 -13.73 -19.50
N SER A 646 19.99 -14.71 -18.59
CA SER A 646 19.12 -14.58 -17.41
C SER A 646 19.64 -13.51 -16.42
N VAL A 647 20.95 -13.23 -16.42
CA VAL A 647 21.56 -12.20 -15.57
C VAL A 647 20.96 -10.81 -15.85
N SER A 648 20.58 -10.54 -17.10
CA SER A 648 19.97 -9.26 -17.48
C SER A 648 18.59 -9.05 -16.87
N THR A 649 17.82 -10.11 -16.57
CA THR A 649 16.49 -9.98 -15.95
C THR A 649 16.59 -9.60 -14.47
N LEU A 650 17.72 -9.89 -13.82
CA LEU A 650 17.97 -9.57 -12.42
C LEU A 650 18.09 -8.05 -12.20
N LYS A 651 18.86 -7.36 -13.06
CA LYS A 651 19.05 -5.90 -13.03
C LYS A 651 18.01 -5.13 -13.86
N GLY A 652 17.48 -5.74 -14.92
CA GLY A 652 16.58 -5.16 -15.90
C GLY A 652 17.24 -5.10 -17.29
N ALA A 653 16.45 -5.33 -18.34
CA ALA A 653 16.96 -5.35 -19.70
C ALA A 653 17.49 -3.96 -20.12
N PRO A 654 18.63 -3.89 -20.84
CA PRO A 654 19.18 -2.61 -21.31
C PRO A 654 18.34 -2.03 -22.47
N PRO A 655 18.52 -0.73 -22.81
CA PRO A 655 17.81 -0.09 -23.90
C PRO A 655 17.94 -0.86 -25.22
N GLY A 656 16.80 -1.20 -25.83
CA GLY A 656 16.74 -1.92 -27.13
C GLY A 656 16.49 -3.43 -27.04
N TYR A 657 16.37 -4.00 -25.83
CA TYR A 657 16.01 -5.40 -25.61
C TYR A 657 14.55 -5.57 -25.13
N ILE A 658 13.97 -6.75 -25.36
CA ILE A 658 12.63 -7.11 -24.86
C ILE A 658 12.65 -7.08 -23.33
N GLY A 659 11.67 -6.40 -22.71
CA GLY A 659 11.63 -6.15 -21.25
C GLY A 659 12.25 -4.82 -20.80
N TYR A 660 12.73 -3.98 -21.74
CA TYR A 660 13.16 -2.61 -21.42
C TYR A 660 11.97 -1.77 -20.93
N GLY A 661 12.06 -1.22 -19.72
CA GLY A 661 10.99 -0.44 -19.09
C GLY A 661 10.26 -1.16 -17.93
N GLU A 662 10.49 -2.45 -17.74
CA GLU A 662 9.77 -3.27 -16.74
C GLU A 662 10.51 -3.39 -15.40
N GLY A 663 11.76 -2.90 -15.32
CA GLY A 663 12.64 -3.06 -14.16
C GLY A 663 13.18 -4.50 -14.03
N GLY A 664 14.21 -4.69 -13.20
CA GLY A 664 14.76 -6.02 -12.91
C GLY A 664 14.06 -6.69 -11.74
N VAL A 665 14.12 -8.02 -11.68
CA VAL A 665 13.52 -8.81 -10.58
C VAL A 665 14.09 -8.37 -9.23
N LEU A 666 15.41 -8.19 -9.13
CA LEU A 666 16.06 -7.71 -7.90
C LEU A 666 15.79 -6.22 -7.68
N THR A 667 16.01 -5.41 -8.71
CA THR A 667 15.98 -3.95 -8.59
C THR A 667 14.60 -3.44 -8.23
N GLU A 668 13.52 -4.03 -8.77
CA GLU A 668 12.15 -3.68 -8.38
C GLU A 668 11.77 -4.21 -6.99
N ALA A 669 12.20 -5.43 -6.63
CA ALA A 669 11.89 -5.98 -5.31
C ALA A 669 12.48 -5.11 -4.19
N VAL A 670 13.75 -4.72 -4.34
CA VAL A 670 14.45 -3.86 -3.37
C VAL A 670 13.93 -2.42 -3.42
N ARG A 671 13.58 -1.89 -4.59
CA ARG A 671 12.95 -0.56 -4.72
C ARG A 671 11.62 -0.48 -3.94
N ARG A 672 10.81 -1.53 -4.01
CA ARG A 672 9.53 -1.61 -3.29
C ARG A 672 9.71 -1.84 -1.80
N ARG A 673 10.75 -2.59 -1.41
CA ARG A 673 11.07 -2.95 -0.01
C ARG A 673 12.54 -2.68 0.32
N PRO A 674 12.92 -1.40 0.51
CA PRO A 674 14.32 -1.02 0.79
C PRO A 674 14.80 -1.45 2.18
N TYR A 675 13.88 -1.77 3.09
CA TYR A 675 14.15 -2.35 4.40
C TYR A 675 13.74 -3.82 4.38
N SER A 676 14.69 -4.68 4.02
CA SER A 676 14.42 -6.09 3.79
C SER A 676 15.63 -6.96 4.06
N VAL A 677 15.39 -8.26 4.21
CA VAL A 677 16.42 -9.28 4.09
C VAL A 677 16.41 -9.77 2.64
N LEU A 678 17.53 -9.65 1.94
CA LEU A 678 17.71 -10.21 0.61
C LEU A 678 18.40 -11.57 0.74
N LEU A 679 17.70 -12.64 0.37
CA LEU A 679 18.20 -14.00 0.34
C LEU A 679 18.55 -14.42 -1.10
N LEU A 680 19.84 -14.64 -1.34
CA LEU A 680 20.36 -15.25 -2.57
C LEU A 680 20.63 -16.73 -2.30
N ASP A 681 19.68 -17.59 -2.66
CA ASP A 681 19.74 -19.02 -2.35
C ASP A 681 20.58 -19.77 -3.39
N GLU A 682 21.44 -20.69 -2.95
CA GLU A 682 22.31 -21.54 -3.79
C GLU A 682 23.25 -20.74 -4.72
N ILE A 683 23.95 -19.72 -4.19
CA ILE A 683 24.79 -18.82 -5.01
C ILE A 683 25.90 -19.55 -5.80
N GLU A 684 26.36 -20.73 -5.37
CA GLU A 684 27.32 -21.55 -6.13
C GLU A 684 26.80 -21.99 -7.51
N LYS A 685 25.48 -21.94 -7.75
CA LYS A 685 24.87 -22.31 -9.03
C LYS A 685 24.78 -21.14 -10.00
N ALA A 686 24.95 -19.91 -9.53
CA ALA A 686 24.83 -18.71 -10.36
C ALA A 686 25.91 -18.63 -11.44
N HIS A 687 25.57 -17.97 -12.56
CA HIS A 687 26.57 -17.55 -13.53
C HIS A 687 27.58 -16.58 -12.89
N PRO A 688 28.89 -16.64 -13.22
CA PRO A 688 29.90 -15.74 -12.64
C PRO A 688 29.59 -14.24 -12.74
N ASP A 689 28.95 -13.80 -13.83
CA ASP A 689 28.54 -12.40 -14.03
C ASP A 689 27.56 -11.89 -12.96
N VAL A 690 26.79 -12.79 -12.33
CA VAL A 690 25.93 -12.43 -11.19
C VAL A 690 26.78 -11.93 -10.02
N HIS A 691 27.93 -12.56 -9.77
CA HIS A 691 28.83 -12.14 -8.70
C HIS A 691 29.35 -10.72 -8.91
N GLU A 692 29.67 -10.36 -10.16
CA GLU A 692 30.20 -9.04 -10.51
C GLU A 692 29.19 -7.92 -10.26
N ILE A 693 27.91 -8.17 -10.55
CA ILE A 693 26.81 -7.22 -10.30
C ILE A 693 26.74 -6.84 -8.82
N PHE A 694 26.98 -7.80 -7.91
CA PHE A 694 26.89 -7.56 -6.48
C PHE A 694 28.12 -6.90 -5.85
N PHE A 695 29.27 -6.82 -6.53
CA PHE A 695 30.45 -6.13 -5.99
C PHE A 695 30.15 -4.67 -5.65
N GLN A 696 29.43 -3.98 -6.54
CA GLN A 696 29.04 -2.59 -6.32
C GLN A 696 28.06 -2.46 -5.15
N VAL A 697 27.13 -3.39 -5.01
CA VAL A 697 26.15 -3.41 -3.93
C VAL A 697 26.83 -3.56 -2.58
N PHE A 698 27.79 -4.47 -2.46
CA PHE A 698 28.46 -4.76 -1.19
C PHE A 698 29.39 -3.62 -0.74
N ASP A 699 30.02 -2.93 -1.69
CA ASP A 699 30.95 -1.84 -1.39
C ASP A 699 30.26 -0.48 -1.22
N LYS A 700 29.27 -0.18 -2.07
CA LYS A 700 28.65 1.15 -2.17
C LYS A 700 27.19 1.21 -1.72
N GLY A 701 26.56 0.05 -1.46
CA GLY A 701 25.18 -0.01 -1.00
C GLY A 701 24.15 0.48 -2.03
N TRP A 702 24.49 0.56 -3.31
CA TRP A 702 23.55 0.92 -4.37
C TRP A 702 23.85 0.21 -5.69
N MET A 703 22.83 0.08 -6.54
CA MET A 703 22.93 -0.45 -7.90
C MET A 703 22.13 0.44 -8.85
N GLU A 704 22.57 0.58 -10.10
CA GLU A 704 21.72 1.12 -11.17
C GLU A 704 20.90 0.00 -11.83
N ASP A 705 19.63 0.23 -12.11
CA ASP A 705 18.82 -0.67 -12.93
C ASP A 705 19.12 -0.54 -14.45
N GLY A 706 18.39 -1.26 -15.30
CA GLY A 706 18.52 -1.19 -16.76
C GLY A 706 18.15 0.18 -17.38
N GLU A 707 17.47 1.05 -16.64
CA GLU A 707 17.09 2.41 -17.05
C GLU A 707 18.04 3.49 -16.51
N GLY A 708 18.98 3.12 -15.63
CA GLY A 708 19.89 4.04 -14.94
C GLY A 708 19.30 4.65 -13.67
N ARG A 709 18.25 4.08 -13.08
CA ARG A 709 17.72 4.50 -11.78
C ARG A 709 18.59 3.93 -10.66
N HIS A 710 18.91 4.75 -9.67
CA HIS A 710 19.64 4.31 -8.48
C HIS A 710 18.72 3.57 -7.50
N ILE A 711 19.08 2.34 -7.17
CA ILE A 711 18.42 1.47 -6.20
C ILE A 711 19.29 1.36 -4.95
N ASP A 712 18.70 1.61 -3.79
CA ASP A 712 19.39 1.69 -2.49
C ASP A 712 19.30 0.37 -1.72
N PHE A 713 20.45 -0.15 -1.31
CA PHE A 713 20.63 -1.37 -0.51
C PHE A 713 21.16 -1.09 0.90
N ARG A 714 21.39 0.17 1.29
CA ARG A 714 22.00 0.52 2.59
C ARG A 714 21.23 0.00 3.80
N ASN A 715 19.91 -0.16 3.68
CA ASN A 715 19.05 -0.67 4.75
C ASN A 715 18.71 -2.16 4.61
N THR A 716 19.37 -2.87 3.69
CA THR A 716 19.16 -4.30 3.45
C THR A 716 20.20 -5.15 4.18
N ILE A 717 19.76 -6.30 4.68
CA ILE A 717 20.65 -7.39 5.10
C ILE A 717 20.73 -8.38 3.95
N ILE A 718 21.93 -8.65 3.46
CA ILE A 718 22.12 -9.56 2.31
C ILE A 718 22.66 -10.90 2.83
N ILE A 719 21.94 -11.96 2.54
CA ILE A 719 22.26 -13.33 2.94
C ILE A 719 22.41 -14.16 1.68
N LEU A 720 23.59 -14.72 1.50
CA LEU A 720 23.87 -15.71 0.47
C LEU A 720 23.91 -17.07 1.15
N THR A 721 23.28 -18.09 0.57
CA THR A 721 23.42 -19.47 1.06
C THR A 721 24.29 -20.26 0.10
N SER A 722 25.10 -21.16 0.66
CA SER A 722 25.85 -22.11 -0.15
C SER A 722 25.98 -23.47 0.52
N ASN A 723 25.96 -24.51 -0.30
CA ASN A 723 26.28 -25.87 0.12
C ASN A 723 27.77 -26.21 -0.13
N THR A 724 28.58 -25.25 -0.60
CA THR A 724 30.02 -25.43 -0.79
C THR A 724 30.72 -25.80 0.53
N GLY A 725 31.58 -26.82 0.48
CA GLY A 725 32.30 -27.31 1.66
C GLY A 725 31.48 -28.19 2.61
N SER A 726 30.23 -28.55 2.28
CA SER A 726 29.39 -29.40 3.15
C SER A 726 30.03 -30.72 3.53
N ARG A 727 30.68 -31.44 2.59
CA ARG A 727 31.36 -32.72 2.88
C ARG A 727 32.50 -32.54 3.87
N LEU A 728 33.25 -31.45 3.75
CA LEU A 728 34.34 -31.13 4.67
C LEU A 728 33.81 -30.84 6.07
N ILE A 729 32.75 -30.02 6.18
CA ILE A 729 32.09 -29.72 7.45
C ILE A 729 31.58 -31.02 8.10
N SER A 730 30.87 -31.87 7.36
CA SER A 730 30.36 -33.14 7.88
C SER A 730 31.49 -34.07 8.36
N THR A 731 32.63 -34.10 7.65
CA THR A 731 33.78 -34.93 8.05
C THR A 731 34.45 -34.40 9.31
N LEU A 732 34.66 -33.08 9.40
CA LEU A 732 35.28 -32.45 10.56
C LEU A 732 34.39 -32.48 11.80
N CYS A 733 33.07 -32.54 11.62
CA CYS A 733 32.08 -32.60 12.71
C CYS A 733 31.55 -34.02 12.94
N ALA A 734 32.18 -35.05 12.36
CA ALA A 734 31.75 -36.44 12.52
C ALA A 734 31.92 -36.93 13.97
N ASP A 735 32.96 -36.44 14.66
CA ASP A 735 33.16 -36.71 16.09
C ASP A 735 32.40 -35.69 16.95
N GLN A 736 31.32 -36.15 17.58
CA GLN A 736 30.47 -35.33 18.44
C GLN A 736 31.18 -34.85 19.71
N GLN A 737 32.29 -35.48 20.11
CA GLN A 737 33.05 -35.10 21.32
C GLN A 737 34.13 -34.04 21.02
N ALA A 738 34.46 -33.82 19.75
CA ALA A 738 35.53 -32.94 19.31
C ALA A 738 35.07 -31.97 18.19
N ILE A 739 33.90 -31.34 18.36
CA ILE A 739 33.38 -30.38 17.39
C ILE A 739 34.35 -29.18 17.29
N PRO A 740 34.88 -28.86 16.09
CA PRO A 740 35.83 -27.78 15.92
C PRO A 740 35.20 -26.41 16.20
N ALA A 741 35.99 -25.50 16.75
CA ALA A 741 35.57 -24.13 16.98
C ALA A 741 35.19 -23.42 15.65
N PRO A 742 34.25 -22.45 15.67
CA PRO A 742 33.77 -21.77 14.47
C PRO A 742 34.87 -21.15 13.59
N ASP A 743 35.92 -20.61 14.21
CA ASP A 743 37.05 -20.01 13.50
C ASP A 743 37.87 -21.06 12.73
N THR A 744 37.98 -22.27 13.28
CA THR A 744 38.68 -23.39 12.63
C THR A 744 37.90 -23.87 11.42
N LEU A 745 36.57 -23.95 11.53
CA LEU A 745 35.69 -24.26 10.40
C LEU A 745 35.74 -23.20 9.31
N SER A 746 35.69 -21.92 9.68
CA SER A 746 35.82 -20.81 8.73
C SER A 746 37.15 -20.85 7.98
N ALA A 747 38.25 -21.16 8.67
CA ALA A 747 39.56 -21.33 8.06
C ALA A 747 39.60 -22.53 7.09
N ALA A 748 39.02 -23.67 7.48
CA ALA A 748 38.94 -24.86 6.65
C ALA A 748 38.08 -24.67 5.39
N LEU A 749 37.01 -23.88 5.48
CA LEU A 749 36.12 -23.55 4.36
C LEU A 749 36.75 -22.62 3.32
N ARG A 750 37.83 -21.91 3.67
CA ARG A 750 38.47 -20.95 2.76
C ARG A 750 38.92 -21.59 1.45
N THR A 751 39.52 -22.78 1.49
CA THR A 751 40.02 -23.46 0.29
C THR A 751 38.87 -23.90 -0.63
N PRO A 752 37.85 -24.66 -0.18
CA PRO A 752 36.69 -24.99 -1.01
C PRO A 752 35.95 -23.78 -1.57
N LEU A 753 35.85 -22.69 -0.79
CA LEU A 753 35.15 -21.48 -1.24
C LEU A 753 35.93 -20.75 -2.35
N LEU A 754 37.26 -20.75 -2.32
CA LEU A 754 38.08 -20.12 -3.36
C LEU A 754 38.08 -20.90 -4.69
N GLU A 755 37.69 -22.18 -4.68
CA GLU A 755 37.52 -22.98 -5.90
C GLU A 755 36.24 -22.59 -6.66
N VAL A 756 35.22 -22.11 -5.95
CA VAL A 756 33.90 -21.79 -6.51
C VAL A 756 33.70 -20.28 -6.68
N PHE A 757 34.14 -19.48 -5.70
CA PHE A 757 33.89 -18.05 -5.64
C PHE A 757 35.17 -17.24 -5.87
N PRO A 758 35.08 -16.11 -6.59
CA PRO A 758 36.23 -15.23 -6.75
C PRO A 758 36.62 -14.63 -5.39
N ALA A 759 37.92 -14.49 -5.13
CA ALA A 759 38.44 -13.91 -3.89
C ALA A 759 37.89 -12.49 -3.63
N ALA A 760 37.57 -11.75 -4.69
CA ALA A 760 36.92 -10.45 -4.64
C ALA A 760 35.54 -10.49 -3.97
N LEU A 761 34.75 -11.55 -4.18
CA LEU A 761 33.46 -11.74 -3.52
C LEU A 761 33.66 -12.04 -2.04
N LEU A 762 34.51 -13.02 -1.72
CA LEU A 762 34.77 -13.47 -0.35
C LEU A 762 35.37 -12.37 0.54
N GLY A 763 36.13 -11.43 -0.03
CA GLY A 763 36.69 -10.30 0.71
C GLY A 763 35.67 -9.24 1.14
N ARG A 764 34.43 -9.28 0.61
CA ARG A 764 33.38 -8.28 0.86
C ARG A 764 32.26 -8.78 1.77
N LEU A 765 32.26 -10.06 2.11
CA LEU A 765 31.21 -10.72 2.88
C LEU A 765 31.77 -11.41 4.12
N LEU A 766 30.91 -11.65 5.10
CA LEU A 766 31.23 -12.46 6.26
C LEU A 766 30.82 -13.92 6.00
N VAL A 767 31.80 -14.83 5.93
CA VAL A 767 31.50 -16.27 5.85
C VAL A 767 31.07 -16.77 7.22
N VAL A 768 29.91 -17.43 7.28
CA VAL A 768 29.30 -17.96 8.50
C VAL A 768 29.09 -19.48 8.33
N PRO A 769 29.92 -20.32 8.96
CA PRO A 769 29.77 -21.78 8.88
C PRO A 769 28.57 -22.25 9.71
N TYR A 770 27.83 -23.24 9.22
CA TYR A 770 26.74 -23.92 9.93
C TYR A 770 27.17 -25.34 10.27
N TYR A 771 26.85 -25.78 11.50
CA TYR A 771 27.12 -27.14 11.94
C TYR A 771 26.08 -28.11 11.38
N PRO A 772 26.46 -29.37 11.11
CA PRO A 772 25.50 -30.45 10.92
C PRO A 772 24.62 -30.61 12.17
N LEU A 773 23.37 -31.00 11.99
CA LEU A 773 22.44 -31.18 13.10
C LEU A 773 22.73 -32.51 13.80
N ASN A 774 22.98 -32.48 15.10
CA ASN A 774 23.10 -33.68 15.93
C ASN A 774 21.72 -34.16 16.40
N ASP A 775 21.65 -35.38 16.94
CA ASP A 775 20.38 -36.01 17.35
C ASP A 775 19.62 -35.20 18.40
N ALA A 776 20.32 -34.54 19.33
CA ALA A 776 19.71 -33.68 20.35
C ALA A 776 19.06 -32.42 19.76
N VAL A 777 19.73 -31.77 18.81
CA VAL A 777 19.19 -30.62 18.07
C VAL A 777 18.02 -31.06 17.20
N MET A 778 18.14 -32.20 16.51
CA MET A 778 17.06 -32.78 15.70
C MET A 778 15.81 -33.08 16.56
N ALA A 779 15.97 -33.66 17.74
CA ALA A 779 14.86 -33.91 18.67
C ALA A 779 14.15 -32.61 19.06
N THR A 780 14.90 -31.53 19.27
CA THR A 780 14.34 -30.20 19.58
C THR A 780 13.54 -29.65 18.39
N ILE A 781 14.05 -29.79 17.16
CA ILE A 781 13.36 -29.36 15.93
C ILE A 781 12.06 -30.15 15.73
N VAL A 782 12.10 -31.47 15.90
CA VAL A 782 10.92 -32.35 15.82
C VAL A 782 9.87 -31.92 16.84
N THR A 783 10.28 -31.63 18.08
CA THR A 783 9.38 -31.15 19.15
C THR A 783 8.71 -29.83 18.77
N LEU A 784 9.45 -28.87 18.19
CA LEU A 784 8.89 -27.60 17.73
C LEU A 784 7.86 -27.80 16.61
N GLN A 785 8.16 -28.64 15.61
CA GLN A 785 7.22 -28.91 14.51
C GLN A 785 5.97 -29.66 14.99
N LEU A 786 6.13 -30.63 15.90
CA LEU A 786 5.01 -31.32 16.53
C LEU A 786 4.13 -30.34 17.30
N ARG A 787 4.71 -29.44 18.10
CA ARG A 787 3.94 -28.40 18.82
C ARG A 787 3.11 -27.54 17.86
N ARG A 788 3.65 -27.16 16.70
CA ARG A 788 2.89 -26.44 15.65
C ARG A 788 1.74 -27.28 15.08
N ILE A 789 1.88 -28.60 15.00
CA ILE A 789 0.80 -29.51 14.59
C ILE A 789 -0.25 -29.62 15.72
N GLN A 790 0.19 -29.80 16.97
CA GLN A 790 -0.69 -29.87 18.14
C GLN A 790 -1.55 -28.61 18.28
N GLN A 791 -0.95 -27.43 18.07
CA GLN A 791 -1.65 -26.16 18.10
C GLN A 791 -2.72 -26.08 17.00
N ARG A 792 -2.39 -26.48 15.76
CA ARG A 792 -3.36 -26.55 14.65
C ARG A 792 -4.51 -27.53 14.91
N LEU A 793 -4.23 -28.67 15.55
CA LEU A 793 -5.26 -29.64 15.94
C LEU A 793 -6.19 -29.09 17.03
N GLN A 794 -5.63 -28.36 18.00
CA GLN A 794 -6.41 -27.72 19.05
C GLN A 794 -7.28 -26.60 18.50
N GLU A 795 -6.74 -25.74 17.62
CA GLU A 795 -7.45 -24.60 17.03
C GLU A 795 -8.56 -25.03 16.07
N ASN A 796 -8.31 -26.02 15.20
CA ASN A 796 -9.26 -26.42 14.16
C ASN A 796 -10.26 -27.50 14.62
N HIS A 797 -9.86 -28.37 15.54
CA HIS A 797 -10.65 -29.55 15.92
C HIS A 797 -10.91 -29.66 17.43
N GLY A 798 -10.33 -28.79 18.27
CA GLY A 798 -10.47 -28.86 19.73
C GLY A 798 -9.76 -30.05 20.37
N ILE A 799 -8.86 -30.72 19.63
CA ILE A 799 -8.25 -31.98 20.04
C ILE A 799 -6.94 -31.72 20.76
N SER A 800 -6.91 -32.07 22.06
CA SER A 800 -5.68 -32.06 22.84
C SER A 800 -4.82 -33.26 22.45
N SER A 801 -3.55 -33.03 22.11
CA SER A 801 -2.67 -34.09 21.62
C SER A 801 -1.49 -34.32 22.56
N GLN A 802 -1.21 -35.58 22.86
CA GLN A 802 -0.04 -36.02 23.62
C GLN A 802 0.83 -36.86 22.71
N VAL A 803 2.13 -36.55 22.69
CA VAL A 803 3.12 -37.26 21.89
C VAL A 803 4.13 -37.90 22.83
N ASN A 804 4.37 -39.19 22.64
CA ASN A 804 5.39 -39.91 23.41
C ASN A 804 6.80 -39.54 22.93
N ASP A 805 7.76 -39.52 23.87
CA ASP A 805 9.17 -39.26 23.56
C ASP A 805 9.75 -40.28 22.57
N ASP A 806 9.24 -41.52 22.57
CA ASP A 806 9.65 -42.56 21.62
C ASP A 806 9.37 -42.16 20.16
N VAL A 807 8.26 -41.44 19.90
CA VAL A 807 7.91 -40.92 18.57
C VAL A 807 8.97 -39.93 18.09
N ILE A 808 9.42 -39.06 18.99
CA ILE A 808 10.47 -38.07 18.70
C ILE A 808 11.77 -38.81 18.36
N ALA A 809 12.18 -39.77 19.19
CA ALA A 809 13.38 -40.58 18.98
C ALA A 809 13.34 -41.32 17.63
N ARG A 810 12.17 -41.87 17.25
CA ARG A 810 12.00 -42.59 15.99
C ARG A 810 12.06 -41.68 14.77
N ILE A 811 11.47 -40.48 14.84
CA ILE A 811 11.58 -39.50 13.76
C ILE A 811 13.05 -39.10 13.58
N VAL A 812 13.77 -38.84 14.67
CA VAL A 812 15.20 -38.52 14.63
C VAL A 812 15.99 -39.63 13.95
N GLN A 813 15.80 -40.90 14.37
CA GLN A 813 16.49 -42.05 13.76
C GLN A 813 16.24 -42.16 12.24
N ARG A 814 14.98 -41.99 11.80
CA ARG A 814 14.65 -42.01 10.36
C ARG A 814 15.26 -40.84 9.58
N CYS A 815 15.50 -39.69 10.23
CA CYS A 815 16.17 -38.57 9.59
C CYS A 815 17.67 -38.82 9.37
N THR A 816 18.34 -39.53 10.29
CA THR A 816 19.77 -39.83 10.20
C THR A 816 20.09 -40.78 9.04
N GLU A 817 19.16 -41.64 8.65
CA GLU A 817 19.31 -42.61 7.55
C GLU A 817 19.27 -41.97 6.14
N VAL A 818 18.70 -40.76 6.00
CA VAL A 818 18.36 -40.16 4.68
C VAL A 818 19.31 -39.02 4.25
N GLU A 819 20.39 -38.73 5.00
CA GLU A 819 21.41 -37.69 4.69
C GLU A 819 20.85 -36.28 4.32
N SER A 820 19.61 -35.93 4.72
CA SER A 820 18.92 -34.71 4.25
C SER A 820 18.48 -33.74 5.37
N GLY A 821 19.04 -33.90 6.58
CA GLY A 821 18.92 -32.94 7.69
C GLY A 821 17.46 -32.61 8.07
N GLY A 822 17.21 -31.36 8.48
CA GLY A 822 15.89 -30.90 8.96
C GLY A 822 14.78 -30.94 7.91
N ARG A 823 15.08 -30.93 6.60
CA ARG A 823 14.07 -31.05 5.53
C ARG A 823 13.33 -32.40 5.58
N THR A 824 14.02 -33.46 6.02
CA THR A 824 13.41 -34.78 6.18
C THR A 824 12.36 -34.82 7.29
N VAL A 825 12.50 -34.00 8.34
CA VAL A 825 11.52 -33.94 9.43
C VAL A 825 10.16 -33.53 8.89
N ASP A 826 10.10 -32.43 8.13
CA ASP A 826 8.86 -31.96 7.53
C ASP A 826 8.28 -32.98 6.53
N ALA A 827 9.14 -33.64 5.76
CA ALA A 827 8.70 -34.69 4.83
C ALA A 827 8.09 -35.89 5.56
N ILE A 828 8.70 -36.36 6.66
CA ILE A 828 8.16 -37.45 7.49
C ILE A 828 6.83 -37.02 8.09
N LEU A 829 6.76 -35.85 8.74
CA LEU A 829 5.53 -35.36 9.36
C LEU A 829 4.40 -35.21 8.33
N THR A 830 4.70 -34.67 7.14
CA THR A 830 3.70 -34.38 6.10
C THR A 830 3.25 -35.62 5.32
N ASN A 831 4.15 -36.58 5.07
CA ASN A 831 3.84 -37.75 4.24
C ASN A 831 3.48 -39.00 5.06
N THR A 832 3.79 -39.05 6.36
CA THR A 832 3.48 -40.22 7.20
C THR A 832 2.55 -39.90 8.36
N LEU A 833 2.91 -38.96 9.24
CA LEU A 833 2.11 -38.67 10.44
C LEU A 833 0.79 -37.96 10.12
N LEU A 834 0.83 -36.85 9.39
CA LEU A 834 -0.37 -36.06 9.06
C LEU A 834 -1.40 -36.85 8.23
N PRO A 835 -1.03 -37.67 7.24
CA PRO A 835 -1.99 -38.48 6.51
C PRO A 835 -2.70 -39.52 7.40
N GLN A 836 -2.00 -40.15 8.34
CA GLN A 836 -2.62 -41.06 9.30
C GLN A 836 -3.63 -40.33 10.20
N ILE A 837 -3.23 -39.17 10.75
CA ILE A 837 -4.12 -38.33 11.56
C ILE A 837 -5.33 -37.89 10.73
N SER A 838 -5.12 -37.45 9.49
CA SER A 838 -6.18 -37.03 8.56
C SER A 838 -7.15 -38.18 8.25
N GLN A 839 -6.65 -39.36 7.92
CA GLN A 839 -7.48 -40.54 7.64
C GLN A 839 -8.34 -40.92 8.85
N LEU A 840 -7.75 -40.91 10.04
CA LEU A 840 -8.48 -41.21 11.27
C LEU A 840 -9.54 -40.14 11.57
N LEU A 841 -9.19 -38.85 11.48
CA LEU A 841 -10.14 -37.74 11.66
C LEU A 841 -11.31 -37.83 10.67
N LEU A 842 -11.02 -38.04 9.38
CA LEU A 842 -12.06 -38.17 8.35
C LEU A 842 -12.94 -39.41 8.56
N SER A 843 -12.34 -40.53 8.99
CA SER A 843 -13.10 -41.75 9.31
C SER A 843 -14.00 -41.59 10.54
N ALA A 844 -13.57 -40.79 11.52
CA ALA A 844 -14.34 -40.46 12.71
C ALA A 844 -15.49 -39.50 12.39
N CYS A 845 -15.22 -38.47 11.58
CA CYS A 845 -16.27 -37.60 11.04
C CYS A 845 -17.30 -38.39 10.23
N ALA A 846 -16.88 -39.41 9.46
CA ALA A 846 -17.81 -40.28 8.74
C ALA A 846 -18.66 -41.19 9.65
N ARG A 847 -18.27 -41.36 10.92
CA ARG A 847 -18.96 -42.18 11.94
C ARG A 847 -19.66 -41.34 13.02
N ASP A 848 -19.66 -40.00 12.90
CA ASP A 848 -20.14 -39.05 13.93
C ASP A 848 -19.46 -39.24 15.31
N GLU A 849 -18.22 -39.74 15.35
CA GLU A 849 -17.43 -39.88 16.58
C GLU A 849 -16.63 -38.60 16.86
N SER A 850 -16.82 -37.99 18.02
CA SER A 850 -16.04 -36.83 18.48
C SER A 850 -14.93 -37.27 19.43
N PHE A 851 -13.68 -36.89 19.14
CA PHE A 851 -12.54 -37.23 19.98
C PHE A 851 -12.01 -35.99 20.71
N ARG A 852 -11.70 -36.13 22.01
CA ARG A 852 -11.14 -35.03 22.81
C ARG A 852 -9.63 -35.09 22.93
N ARG A 853 -9.07 -36.29 22.79
CA ARG A 853 -7.63 -36.55 22.94
C ARG A 853 -7.07 -37.39 21.81
N LEU A 854 -5.93 -36.97 21.27
CA LEU A 854 -5.12 -37.75 20.36
C LEU A 854 -3.82 -38.16 21.05
N HIS A 855 -3.60 -39.46 21.19
CA HIS A 855 -2.34 -40.00 21.64
C HIS A 855 -1.53 -40.48 20.44
N ILE A 856 -0.34 -39.91 20.27
CA ILE A 856 0.60 -40.29 19.22
C ILE A 856 1.71 -41.12 19.88
N GLY A 857 1.75 -42.41 19.53
CA GLY A 857 2.73 -43.37 20.02
C GLY A 857 3.37 -44.17 18.89
N LEU A 858 4.08 -45.23 19.28
CA LEU A 858 4.70 -46.19 18.36
C LEU A 858 4.22 -47.60 18.68
N GLU A 859 3.85 -48.36 17.65
CA GLU A 859 3.61 -49.80 17.72
C GLU A 859 4.34 -50.47 16.57
N HIS A 860 5.11 -51.53 16.83
CA HIS A 860 5.89 -52.27 15.82
C HIS A 860 6.74 -51.37 14.89
N ASP A 861 7.38 -50.33 15.44
CA ASP A 861 8.20 -49.34 14.72
C ASP A 861 7.45 -48.44 13.70
N GLU A 862 6.11 -48.48 13.72
CA GLU A 862 5.22 -47.61 12.97
C GLU A 862 4.49 -46.62 13.88
N PHE A 863 4.16 -45.44 13.33
CA PHE A 863 3.39 -44.44 14.05
C PHE A 863 1.98 -44.96 14.31
N CYS A 864 1.57 -44.95 15.57
CA CYS A 864 0.23 -45.35 15.99
C CYS A 864 -0.46 -44.11 16.58
N CYS A 865 -1.57 -43.72 15.97
CA CYS A 865 -2.40 -42.61 16.41
C CYS A 865 -3.67 -43.20 17.03
N GLN A 866 -3.82 -43.07 18.35
CA GLN A 866 -4.98 -43.56 19.07
C GLN A 866 -5.79 -42.37 19.58
N PHE A 867 -7.03 -42.28 19.13
CA PHE A 867 -7.96 -41.31 19.66
C PHE A 867 -8.63 -41.86 20.92
N GLN A 868 -8.69 -41.03 21.95
CA GLN A 868 -9.52 -41.26 23.12
C GLN A 868 -10.74 -40.34 23.03
N VAL A 869 -11.92 -40.95 23.16
CA VAL A 869 -13.23 -40.28 23.22
C VAL A 869 -13.30 -39.40 24.45
#